data_AF-A0A3Q1JPS1-F1
#
_entry.id   AF-A0A3Q1JPS1-F1
#
_cell.length_a   1.000
_cell.length_b   1.000
_cell.length_c   1.000
_cell.angle_alpha   90.00
_cell.angle_beta   90.00
_cell.angle_gamma   90.00
#
_symmetry.space_group_name_H-M   'P 1'
#
loop_
_entity.id
_entity.type
_entity.pdbx_description
1 polymer ?
#
loop_
_entity_poly.entity_id
_entity_poly.type
_entity_poly.pdbx_seq_one_letter_code
_entity_poly.pdbx_strand_id
1 'polypeptide(L)'
;LCVCVCVCVCVCVCVCVCVCFLASMLSKKYFHIFELILSRETFCKIDSLFSQIISLSSQVLLVLTTFQVPLFMMRFGQSNFYRSEDYGKTFKDVTHLINNTFILTEFGIAISPDHSGKVILTGDVSEIGGFQLFRSQDFGKTFVSTVLPFEPLIQMLYNPADCNALLTLSIKLDLWLSEDFGATWRKIHDRVCLVRWGPKNSIYFTTNYNDSCNDKGMLELRKTTDYGRSFSTIATSVYSFVLGGRFVFASIMTGRGTERKIHVSVDGGEVWNIAQLPPVNHEQFYSILAATQDMIFMHVDDAGDSGVGTIYVSDDRGTVFSKSLERHLYSTTGSDTDFSAISSLRGVYMTSVLTEDGAVETVITFDQGARWQTLRRPQSSHCDTETSTNRPNRCRLHIHGSYSTTMKMNVPMLPLSQSSAVGLILAHGSVGDAESAVSPDVYVSDDGGYSWLLALRGPHHYAILDSGGLLVAVEHTNSPVNQIKFSTDEGQCWHTYNFTSDPIHFSGLDSEPGSRSMNVSLWGYRNDFSKWVVITIDFKRLLTRDCTDGDYVEWLAHSAEPTETNDGCVLGYKETFLRLRKDSVCWNGRDYAITKKLSPCPCTMADYHCDFGYYRPENSSECVEQEEIKGRPLEFCLNGTTEQLQTSGYRKIPGDQCEGGFQPKRKETNLRRMCISNALYPLSKTSSPNAAVIVMVVIAILLMSAVAGVWLIKKYVCGGRFLVHRYSVMREHVEANKIEGVDDIDAHYMETGKAHYNEDSDQDLLE
;
A
#
# COMPACT_ATOMS: atom_id res chain seq x y z
N LEU A 1 -10.91 49.85 -51.48
CA LEU A 1 -11.69 51.10 -51.67
C LEU A 1 -12.87 51.06 -50.69
N CYS A 2 -13.04 52.11 -49.88
CA CYS A 2 -14.23 52.54 -49.10
C CYS A 2 -15.12 51.47 -48.40
N VAL A 3 -15.16 51.44 -47.06
CA VAL A 3 -15.98 52.25 -46.11
C VAL A 3 -17.32 51.57 -45.75
N CYS A 4 -17.52 51.49 -44.43
CA CYS A 4 -18.65 50.96 -43.65
C CYS A 4 -20.03 51.55 -43.99
N VAL A 5 -21.12 50.88 -43.56
CA VAL A 5 -21.98 51.26 -42.39
C VAL A 5 -23.18 50.29 -42.24
N CYS A 6 -23.49 50.01 -40.97
CA CYS A 6 -24.52 49.16 -40.35
C CYS A 6 -25.99 49.40 -40.76
N VAL A 7 -26.88 48.43 -40.48
CA VAL A 7 -27.92 48.48 -39.42
C VAL A 7 -28.39 47.05 -39.06
N CYS A 8 -28.43 46.77 -37.76
CA CYS A 8 -29.05 45.59 -37.10
C CYS A 8 -30.55 45.80 -36.87
N VAL A 9 -31.37 44.72 -36.93
CA VAL A 9 -32.47 44.47 -35.98
C VAL A 9 -32.68 42.96 -35.79
N CYS A 10 -32.76 42.54 -34.52
CA CYS A 10 -33.06 41.19 -34.02
C CYS A 10 -34.52 40.76 -34.25
N VAL A 11 -34.82 39.46 -34.20
CA VAL A 11 -35.57 38.77 -33.13
C VAL A 11 -35.81 37.29 -33.52
N CYS A 12 -35.67 36.44 -32.50
CA CYS A 12 -35.79 34.98 -32.50
C CYS A 12 -37.14 34.40 -32.98
N VAL A 13 -37.08 33.15 -33.46
CA VAL A 13 -37.80 31.94 -32.96
C VAL A 13 -38.17 31.01 -34.14
N CYS A 14 -37.61 29.79 -34.14
CA CYS A 14 -38.23 28.49 -34.51
C CYS A 14 -37.20 27.48 -35.07
N VAL A 15 -36.44 26.83 -34.17
CA VAL A 15 -35.74 25.57 -34.46
C VAL A 15 -36.76 24.44 -34.28
N CYS A 16 -37.61 24.21 -35.28
CA CYS A 16 -38.50 23.04 -35.32
C CYS A 16 -38.72 22.45 -36.73
N VAL A 17 -38.01 22.93 -37.75
CA VAL A 17 -38.28 22.51 -39.15
C VAL A 17 -37.13 21.73 -39.81
N CYS A 18 -35.92 21.69 -39.23
CA CYS A 18 -34.79 21.00 -39.86
C CYS A 18 -34.65 19.49 -39.55
N VAL A 19 -35.42 18.93 -38.61
CA VAL A 19 -35.32 17.49 -38.28
C VAL A 19 -36.12 16.61 -39.26
N CYS A 20 -37.16 17.15 -39.91
CA CYS A 20 -38.01 16.36 -40.80
C CYS A 20 -37.48 16.19 -42.23
N PHE A 21 -36.48 16.96 -42.66
CA PHE A 21 -36.05 16.96 -44.07
C PHE A 21 -34.90 16.00 -44.39
N LEU A 22 -34.14 15.52 -43.40
CA LEU A 22 -33.08 14.53 -43.63
C LEU A 22 -33.57 13.07 -43.59
N ALA A 23 -34.78 12.80 -43.06
CA ALA A 23 -35.34 11.46 -42.94
C ALA A 23 -35.87 10.88 -44.27
N SER A 24 -35.97 11.69 -45.33
CA SER A 24 -36.62 11.30 -46.59
C SER A 24 -35.67 10.82 -47.70
N MET A 25 -34.35 10.79 -47.49
CA MET A 25 -33.38 10.53 -48.58
C MET A 25 -32.29 9.47 -48.29
N LEU A 26 -32.56 8.50 -47.43
CA LEU A 26 -31.67 7.34 -47.28
C LEU A 26 -32.41 6.03 -47.61
N SER A 27 -31.99 5.46 -48.74
CA SER A 27 -32.52 4.25 -49.38
C SER A 27 -32.33 2.98 -48.54
N LYS A 28 -33.31 2.06 -48.64
CA LYS A 28 -33.42 0.72 -48.01
C LYS A 28 -32.21 -0.23 -48.19
N LYS A 29 -31.13 0.17 -48.84
CA LYS A 29 -29.92 -0.63 -49.03
C LYS A 29 -28.84 -0.45 -47.94
N TYR A 30 -28.94 0.60 -47.11
CA TYR A 30 -28.01 0.83 -45.99
C TYR A 30 -28.55 0.37 -44.63
N PHE A 31 -29.83 0.02 -44.51
CA PHE A 31 -30.44 -0.40 -43.24
C PHE A 31 -29.88 -1.76 -42.77
N HIS A 32 -29.57 -2.67 -43.69
CA HIS A 32 -28.97 -3.97 -43.32
C HIS A 32 -27.49 -3.86 -42.91
N ILE A 33 -26.73 -2.90 -43.47
CA ILE A 33 -25.34 -2.66 -43.07
C ILE A 33 -25.30 -1.90 -41.75
N PHE A 34 -26.28 -1.03 -41.47
CA PHE A 34 -26.42 -0.35 -40.17
C PHE A 34 -26.82 -1.32 -39.05
N GLU A 35 -27.72 -2.29 -39.29
CA GLU A 35 -28.00 -3.37 -38.32
C GLU A 35 -26.83 -4.34 -38.13
N LEU A 36 -26.05 -4.65 -39.17
CA LEU A 36 -24.88 -5.53 -39.06
C LEU A 36 -23.68 -4.86 -38.37
N ILE A 37 -23.50 -3.55 -38.53
CA ILE A 37 -22.46 -2.78 -37.81
C ILE A 37 -22.88 -2.53 -36.35
N LEU A 38 -24.18 -2.32 -36.08
CA LEU A 38 -24.69 -2.22 -34.71
C LEU A 38 -24.74 -3.56 -33.95
N SER A 39 -24.87 -4.70 -34.63
CA SER A 39 -24.92 -6.01 -33.94
C SER A 39 -23.57 -6.64 -33.64
N ARG A 40 -22.47 -6.20 -34.29
CA ARG A 40 -21.14 -6.84 -34.13
C ARG A 40 -20.07 -5.98 -33.46
N GLU A 41 -20.14 -4.64 -33.55
CA GLU A 41 -19.15 -3.76 -32.91
C GLU A 41 -19.70 -2.95 -31.73
N THR A 42 -21.02 -2.83 -31.57
CA THR A 42 -21.62 -2.07 -30.46
C THR A 42 -21.92 -2.93 -29.22
N PHE A 43 -21.85 -4.27 -29.33
CA PHE A 43 -21.97 -5.17 -28.17
C PHE A 43 -20.63 -5.48 -27.48
N CYS A 44 -19.49 -5.03 -28.03
CA CYS A 44 -18.16 -5.26 -27.45
C CYS A 44 -17.57 -4.05 -26.70
N LYS A 45 -18.35 -2.98 -26.53
CA LYS A 45 -18.01 -1.82 -25.68
C LYS A 45 -19.16 -1.53 -24.72
N ILE A 46 -19.43 -2.49 -23.84
CA ILE A 46 -20.18 -2.23 -22.62
C ILE A 46 -19.13 -1.87 -21.56
N ASP A 47 -18.98 -0.57 -21.32
CA ASP A 47 -18.11 -0.05 -20.27
C ASP A 47 -18.71 -0.38 -18.88
N SER A 48 -17.85 -0.94 -18.03
CA SER A 48 -17.95 -1.18 -16.58
C SER A 48 -19.24 -1.82 -16.05
N LEU A 49 -19.34 -3.15 -16.13
CA LEU A 49 -20.18 -3.90 -15.18
C LEU A 49 -19.39 -4.04 -13.87
N PHE A 50 -19.41 -3.00 -13.04
CA PHE A 50 -18.84 -3.04 -11.70
C PHE A 50 -19.76 -3.89 -10.82
N SER A 51 -19.27 -5.05 -10.37
CA SER A 51 -19.97 -5.91 -9.41
C SER A 51 -19.16 -5.93 -8.12
N GLN A 52 -19.64 -5.23 -7.10
CA GLN A 52 -19.06 -5.32 -5.76
C GLN A 52 -19.94 -6.23 -4.91
N ILE A 53 -19.31 -7.26 -4.34
CA ILE A 53 -19.94 -8.24 -3.46
C ILE A 53 -19.32 -8.04 -2.11
N ILE A 54 -20.15 -7.80 -1.09
CA ILE A 54 -19.61 -7.71 0.26
C ILE A 54 -20.46 -8.45 1.28
N SER A 55 -19.76 -9.20 2.13
CA SER A 55 -20.32 -9.85 3.31
C SER A 55 -20.35 -8.88 4.49
N LEU A 56 -21.55 -8.57 4.97
CA LEU A 56 -21.78 -7.63 6.07
C LEU A 56 -21.79 -8.28 7.44
N SER A 57 -22.21 -9.54 7.47
CA SER A 57 -22.34 -10.39 8.65
C SER A 57 -22.27 -11.82 8.19
N SER A 58 -22.25 -12.76 9.15
CA SER A 58 -22.14 -14.17 8.82
C SER A 58 -23.10 -14.61 7.72
N GLN A 59 -24.32 -14.07 7.60
CA GLN A 59 -25.31 -14.55 6.63
C GLN A 59 -25.63 -13.58 5.48
N VAL A 60 -25.35 -12.28 5.64
CA VAL A 60 -25.84 -11.23 4.73
C VAL A 60 -24.80 -10.87 3.67
N LEU A 61 -25.19 -10.97 2.41
CA LEU A 61 -24.41 -10.49 1.26
C LEU A 61 -25.17 -9.37 0.55
N LEU A 62 -24.46 -8.32 0.17
CA LEU A 62 -24.94 -7.27 -0.73
C LEU A 62 -24.22 -7.37 -2.07
N VAL A 63 -24.96 -7.18 -3.15
CA VAL A 63 -24.43 -7.12 -4.51
C VAL A 63 -24.93 -5.86 -5.16
N LEU A 64 -23.99 -5.02 -5.60
CA LEU A 64 -24.28 -3.81 -6.35
C LEU A 64 -23.76 -3.98 -7.77
N THR A 65 -24.62 -3.73 -8.75
CA THR A 65 -24.25 -3.65 -10.17
C THR A 65 -24.62 -2.28 -10.69
N THR A 66 -23.73 -1.64 -11.45
CA THR A 66 -23.99 -0.36 -12.10
C THR A 66 -23.76 -0.47 -13.60
N PHE A 67 -24.54 0.26 -14.38
CA PHE A 67 -24.45 0.28 -15.82
C PHE A 67 -24.62 1.71 -16.31
N GLN A 68 -23.74 2.16 -17.19
CA GLN A 68 -23.78 3.50 -17.77
C GLN A 68 -23.85 3.41 -19.28
N VAL A 69 -24.88 4.03 -19.87
CA VAL A 69 -25.00 4.16 -21.33
C VAL A 69 -24.51 5.54 -21.76
N PRO A 70 -23.41 5.64 -22.51
CA PRO A 70 -23.02 6.91 -23.11
C PRO A 70 -23.95 7.21 -24.29
N LEU A 71 -25.01 7.98 -24.04
CA LEU A 71 -25.82 8.60 -25.08
C LEU A 71 -25.40 10.06 -25.24
N PHE A 72 -25.35 10.53 -26.50
CA PHE A 72 -24.90 11.87 -26.87
C PHE A 72 -25.55 12.94 -25.96
N MET A 73 -24.74 13.64 -25.15
CA MET A 73 -25.13 14.68 -24.17
C MET A 73 -25.97 14.26 -22.94
N MET A 74 -26.33 12.99 -22.73
CA MET A 74 -27.02 12.54 -21.49
C MET A 74 -26.40 11.25 -20.93
N ARG A 75 -26.01 11.28 -19.65
CA ARG A 75 -25.58 10.10 -18.90
C ARG A 75 -26.81 9.42 -18.29
N PHE A 76 -27.25 8.32 -18.88
CA PHE A 76 -28.22 7.42 -18.25
C PHE A 76 -27.46 6.34 -17.49
N GLY A 77 -27.39 6.49 -16.17
CA GLY A 77 -26.85 5.49 -15.26
C GLY A 77 -28.00 4.73 -14.61
N GLN A 78 -27.88 3.41 -14.53
CA GLN A 78 -28.78 2.56 -13.73
C GLN A 78 -27.94 1.72 -12.76
N SER A 79 -28.44 1.54 -11.55
CA SER A 79 -27.89 0.62 -10.58
C SER A 79 -28.94 -0.42 -10.21
N ASN A 80 -28.52 -1.68 -10.04
CA ASN A 80 -29.32 -2.73 -9.42
C ASN A 80 -28.63 -3.18 -8.14
N PHE A 81 -29.44 -3.42 -7.11
CA PHE A 81 -28.97 -3.75 -5.79
C PHE A 81 -29.69 -5.01 -5.29
N TYR A 82 -28.91 -6.02 -4.92
CA TYR A 82 -29.42 -7.30 -4.47
C TYR A 82 -28.92 -7.61 -3.06
N ARG A 83 -29.76 -8.32 -2.30
CA ARG A 83 -29.46 -8.72 -0.94
C ARG A 83 -29.78 -10.19 -0.71
N SER A 84 -28.84 -10.91 -0.12
CA SER A 84 -29.02 -12.28 0.38
C SER A 84 -28.94 -12.28 1.90
N GLU A 85 -29.68 -13.21 2.52
CA GLU A 85 -29.66 -13.48 3.97
C GLU A 85 -29.26 -14.94 4.27
N ASP A 86 -28.74 -15.65 3.26
CA ASP A 86 -28.52 -17.09 3.30
C ASP A 86 -27.22 -17.49 2.60
N TYR A 87 -26.16 -16.69 2.78
CA TYR A 87 -24.82 -16.93 2.21
C TYR A 87 -24.74 -16.87 0.69
N GLY A 88 -25.71 -16.24 0.03
CA GLY A 88 -25.76 -16.13 -1.42
C GLY A 88 -26.54 -17.24 -2.10
N LYS A 89 -27.18 -18.14 -1.34
CA LYS A 89 -28.05 -19.18 -1.90
C LYS A 89 -29.25 -18.56 -2.63
N THR A 90 -29.80 -17.47 -2.10
CA THR A 90 -30.86 -16.69 -2.75
C THR A 90 -30.61 -15.19 -2.63
N PHE A 91 -30.89 -14.47 -3.71
CA PHE A 91 -30.80 -13.01 -3.75
C PHE A 91 -32.18 -12.41 -4.03
N LYS A 92 -32.51 -11.32 -3.33
CA LYS A 92 -33.70 -10.50 -3.55
C LYS A 92 -33.27 -9.17 -4.14
N ASP A 93 -33.94 -8.74 -5.20
CA ASP A 93 -33.79 -7.38 -5.74
C ASP A 93 -34.39 -6.37 -4.76
N VAL A 94 -33.53 -5.49 -4.25
CA VAL A 94 -33.83 -4.44 -3.29
C VAL A 94 -33.47 -3.06 -3.84
N THR A 95 -33.37 -2.92 -5.16
CA THR A 95 -33.06 -1.65 -5.87
C THR A 95 -34.04 -0.52 -5.51
N HIS A 96 -35.30 -0.86 -5.22
CA HIS A 96 -36.30 0.12 -4.78
C HIS A 96 -35.95 0.80 -3.45
N LEU A 97 -35.11 0.20 -2.59
CA LEU A 97 -34.68 0.81 -1.32
C LEU A 97 -33.76 2.02 -1.53
N ILE A 98 -33.09 2.08 -2.67
CA ILE A 98 -32.24 3.21 -3.08
C ILE A 98 -32.93 4.11 -4.11
N ASN A 99 -34.27 4.05 -4.21
CA ASN A 99 -35.07 4.81 -5.18
C ASN A 99 -34.59 4.69 -6.64
N ASN A 100 -33.98 3.55 -7.00
CA ASN A 100 -33.38 3.32 -8.33
C ASN A 100 -32.33 4.37 -8.72
N THR A 101 -31.70 5.03 -7.73
CA THR A 101 -30.65 6.03 -7.94
C THR A 101 -29.37 5.35 -8.43
N PHE A 102 -28.64 6.05 -9.30
CA PHE A 102 -27.33 5.61 -9.75
C PHE A 102 -26.30 5.75 -8.63
N ILE A 103 -25.67 4.65 -8.26
CA ILE A 103 -24.61 4.59 -7.23
C ILE A 103 -23.24 4.76 -7.88
N LEU A 104 -22.40 5.59 -7.28
CA LEU A 104 -21.03 5.84 -7.72
C LEU A 104 -20.13 4.69 -7.27
N THR A 105 -19.62 3.94 -8.25
CA THR A 105 -18.82 2.73 -8.01
C THR A 105 -17.46 3.00 -7.37
N GLU A 106 -16.91 4.19 -7.62
CA GLU A 106 -15.63 4.65 -7.03
C GLU A 106 -15.67 4.67 -5.49
N PHE A 107 -16.84 4.88 -4.89
CA PHE A 107 -17.01 4.84 -3.44
C PHE A 107 -17.45 3.46 -2.93
N GLY A 108 -17.84 2.55 -3.83
CA GLY A 108 -18.32 1.21 -3.47
C GLY A 108 -19.43 1.17 -2.41
N ILE A 109 -19.49 0.06 -1.67
CA ILE A 109 -20.34 -0.13 -0.50
C ILE A 109 -19.49 0.05 0.77
N ALA A 110 -19.71 1.12 1.52
CA ALA A 110 -18.94 1.41 2.74
C ALA A 110 -19.58 0.75 3.98
N ILE A 111 -18.83 -0.13 4.64
CA ILE A 111 -19.32 -0.98 5.74
C ILE A 111 -18.63 -0.60 7.04
N SER A 112 -19.39 -0.59 8.13
CA SER A 112 -18.82 -0.29 9.44
C SER A 112 -17.87 -1.39 9.94
N PRO A 113 -16.69 -1.03 10.47
CA PRO A 113 -15.71 -1.99 11.00
C PRO A 113 -16.18 -2.72 12.28
N ASP A 114 -17.14 -2.17 13.02
CA ASP A 114 -17.69 -2.78 14.24
C ASP A 114 -18.72 -3.91 13.97
N HIS A 115 -18.94 -4.27 12.69
CA HIS A 115 -19.96 -5.22 12.24
C HIS A 115 -21.38 -4.91 12.76
N SER A 116 -21.67 -3.64 13.08
CA SER A 116 -23.00 -3.22 13.58
C SER A 116 -24.09 -3.25 12.52
N GLY A 117 -23.77 -3.62 11.28
CA GLY A 117 -24.70 -3.67 10.16
C GLY A 117 -24.94 -2.32 9.50
N LYS A 118 -24.08 -1.33 9.77
CA LYS A 118 -24.14 -0.03 9.11
C LYS A 118 -23.57 -0.11 7.70
N VAL A 119 -24.31 0.43 6.74
CA VAL A 119 -23.97 0.42 5.31
C VAL A 119 -24.23 1.80 4.73
N ILE A 120 -23.30 2.29 3.93
CA ILE A 120 -23.41 3.55 3.21
C ILE A 120 -23.22 3.29 1.71
N LEU A 121 -24.10 3.87 0.89
CA LEU A 121 -23.98 3.97 -0.56
C LEU A 121 -24.05 5.44 -0.97
N THR A 122 -23.21 5.86 -1.91
CA THR A 122 -23.18 7.24 -2.41
C THR A 122 -23.73 7.25 -3.84
N GLY A 123 -24.82 7.98 -4.07
CA GLY A 123 -25.46 8.11 -5.38
C GLY A 123 -25.43 9.52 -5.95
N ASP A 124 -25.50 9.61 -7.28
CA ASP A 124 -25.61 10.85 -8.04
C ASP A 124 -27.06 11.07 -8.47
N VAL A 125 -27.61 12.25 -8.16
CA VAL A 125 -28.95 12.68 -8.59
C VAL A 125 -28.80 13.68 -9.73
N SER A 126 -28.73 13.12 -10.94
CA SER A 126 -28.38 13.80 -12.19
C SER A 126 -29.33 14.91 -12.67
N GLU A 127 -30.46 15.15 -12.00
CA GLU A 127 -31.44 16.18 -12.41
C GLU A 127 -31.24 17.56 -11.73
N ILE A 128 -30.57 17.63 -10.58
CA ILE A 128 -30.46 18.89 -9.79
C ILE A 128 -29.01 19.19 -9.34
N GLY A 129 -28.05 18.30 -9.64
CA GLY A 129 -26.63 18.52 -9.33
C GLY A 129 -26.30 18.36 -7.84
N GLY A 130 -26.85 17.32 -7.21
CA GLY A 130 -26.62 17.01 -5.80
C GLY A 130 -26.32 15.54 -5.57
N PHE A 131 -25.43 15.26 -4.62
CA PHE A 131 -25.07 13.91 -4.20
C PHE A 131 -25.98 13.45 -3.07
N GLN A 132 -26.39 12.18 -3.11
CA GLN A 132 -27.28 11.58 -2.13
C GLN A 132 -26.61 10.40 -1.44
N LEU A 133 -26.69 10.38 -0.12
CA LEU A 133 -26.14 9.34 0.73
C LEU A 133 -27.27 8.41 1.17
N PHE A 134 -27.20 7.13 0.83
CA PHE A 134 -28.12 6.10 1.33
C PHE A 134 -27.48 5.37 2.50
N ARG A 135 -28.19 5.33 3.62
CA ARG A 135 -27.66 4.84 4.88
C ARG A 135 -28.56 3.78 5.49
N SER A 136 -27.99 2.65 5.85
CA SER A 136 -28.66 1.56 6.57
C SER A 136 -27.96 1.31 7.89
N GLN A 137 -28.73 0.94 8.93
CA GLN A 137 -28.22 0.52 10.24
C GLN A 137 -28.61 -0.92 10.58
N ASP A 138 -29.16 -1.65 9.61
CA ASP A 138 -29.84 -2.93 9.80
C ASP A 138 -29.44 -3.97 8.74
N PHE A 139 -28.16 -3.95 8.33
CA PHE A 139 -27.58 -4.84 7.34
C PHE A 139 -28.24 -4.72 5.95
N GLY A 140 -28.57 -3.49 5.55
CA GLY A 140 -29.16 -3.20 4.24
C GLY A 140 -30.64 -3.59 4.11
N LYS A 141 -31.37 -3.74 5.21
CA LYS A 141 -32.83 -4.02 5.16
C LYS A 141 -33.64 -2.76 4.89
N THR A 142 -33.24 -1.64 5.48
CA THR A 142 -33.85 -0.33 5.24
C THR A 142 -32.77 0.71 4.96
N PHE A 143 -33.09 1.66 4.09
CA PHE A 143 -32.21 2.77 3.75
C PHE A 143 -32.91 4.10 3.97
N VAL A 144 -32.18 5.03 4.58
CA VAL A 144 -32.55 6.43 4.73
C VAL A 144 -31.64 7.26 3.84
N SER A 145 -32.23 8.10 3.01
CA SER A 145 -31.48 8.97 2.10
C SER A 145 -31.23 10.34 2.73
N THR A 146 -30.01 10.85 2.61
CA THR A 146 -29.60 12.20 3.03
C THR A 146 -28.99 12.94 1.84
N VAL A 147 -29.42 14.18 1.58
CA VAL A 147 -28.78 15.03 0.57
C VAL A 147 -27.50 15.62 1.14
N LEU A 148 -26.38 15.44 0.44
CA LEU A 148 -25.08 15.96 0.86
C LEU A 148 -24.94 17.45 0.50
N PRO A 149 -24.41 18.30 1.40
CA PRO A 149 -24.14 19.70 1.10
C PRO A 149 -22.84 19.92 0.30
N PHE A 150 -22.16 18.84 -0.10
CA PHE A 150 -20.89 18.83 -0.82
C PHE A 150 -20.84 17.65 -1.78
N GLU A 151 -19.88 17.71 -2.70
CA GLU A 151 -19.52 16.60 -3.60
C GLU A 151 -18.32 15.84 -3.01
N PRO A 152 -18.48 14.56 -2.65
CA PRO A 152 -17.42 13.77 -2.02
C PRO A 152 -16.28 13.48 -3.00
N LEU A 153 -15.04 13.50 -2.49
CA LEU A 153 -13.83 13.13 -3.23
C LEU A 153 -13.33 11.73 -2.87
N ILE A 154 -13.56 11.30 -1.62
CA ILE A 154 -13.13 10.00 -1.10
C ILE A 154 -14.32 9.26 -0.50
N GLN A 155 -14.19 7.94 -0.34
CA GLN A 155 -15.17 7.14 0.40
C GLN A 155 -15.30 7.65 1.84
N MET A 156 -16.53 7.61 2.38
CA MET A 156 -16.81 7.99 3.76
C MET A 156 -16.06 7.08 4.75
N LEU A 157 -15.21 7.68 5.58
CA LEU A 157 -14.38 6.98 6.54
C LEU A 157 -15.09 6.83 7.88
N TYR A 158 -15.36 5.59 8.30
CA TYR A 158 -15.87 5.29 9.65
C TYR A 158 -14.79 5.52 10.70
N ASN A 159 -15.16 6.15 11.81
CA ASN A 159 -14.32 6.15 13.00
C ASN A 159 -14.30 4.74 13.61
N PRO A 160 -13.13 4.08 13.74
CA PRO A 160 -13.03 2.74 14.29
C PRO A 160 -13.53 2.61 15.74
N ALA A 161 -13.52 3.70 16.51
CA ALA A 161 -13.96 3.70 17.91
C ALA A 161 -15.47 4.02 18.08
N ASP A 162 -16.08 4.76 17.14
CA ASP A 162 -17.51 5.05 17.12
C ASP A 162 -18.00 5.16 15.68
N CYS A 163 -18.61 4.09 15.17
CA CYS A 163 -19.06 4.01 13.78
C CYS A 163 -20.25 4.94 13.44
N ASN A 164 -20.74 5.77 14.37
CA ASN A 164 -21.64 6.88 14.03
C ASN A 164 -20.89 8.13 13.55
N ALA A 165 -19.61 8.27 13.91
CA ALA A 165 -18.79 9.36 13.44
C ALA A 165 -18.16 9.03 12.08
N LEU A 166 -18.33 9.92 11.11
CA LEU A 166 -17.87 9.74 9.72
C LEU A 166 -17.07 10.95 9.25
N LEU A 167 -16.01 10.72 8.48
CA LEU A 167 -15.24 11.77 7.80
C LEU A 167 -15.24 11.58 6.29
N THR A 168 -15.12 12.69 5.57
CA THR A 168 -14.84 12.68 4.14
C THR A 168 -14.20 13.99 3.70
N LEU A 169 -13.54 13.94 2.55
CA LEU A 169 -13.12 15.13 1.81
C LEU A 169 -14.14 15.41 0.71
N SER A 170 -14.34 16.70 0.42
CA SER A 170 -15.04 17.13 -0.79
C SER A 170 -14.04 17.37 -1.93
N ILE A 171 -14.52 17.49 -3.17
CA ILE A 171 -13.69 17.89 -4.32
C ILE A 171 -13.07 19.29 -4.17
N LYS A 172 -13.59 20.11 -3.25
CA LYS A 172 -13.02 21.41 -2.89
C LYS A 172 -11.94 21.30 -1.81
N LEU A 173 -11.54 20.07 -1.46
CA LEU A 173 -10.60 19.75 -0.39
C LEU A 173 -11.10 20.22 0.98
N ASP A 174 -12.42 20.28 1.18
CA ASP A 174 -13.01 20.59 2.48
C ASP A 174 -13.17 19.31 3.29
N LEU A 175 -12.80 19.37 4.57
CA LEU A 175 -12.99 18.27 5.51
C LEU A 175 -14.36 18.36 6.17
N TRP A 176 -15.18 17.34 5.95
CA TRP A 176 -16.53 17.22 6.49
C TRP A 176 -16.62 16.12 7.53
N LEU A 177 -17.34 16.40 8.61
CA LEU A 177 -17.59 15.49 9.71
C LEU A 177 -19.10 15.33 9.92
N SER A 178 -19.52 14.10 10.18
CA SER A 178 -20.82 13.77 10.74
C SER A 178 -20.64 13.01 12.04
N GLU A 179 -21.49 13.27 13.04
CA GLU A 179 -21.53 12.56 14.33
C GLU A 179 -22.80 11.70 14.48
N ASP A 180 -23.69 11.72 13.49
CA ASP A 180 -25.01 11.07 13.51
C ASP A 180 -25.19 10.09 12.34
N PHE A 181 -24.10 9.39 12.02
CA PHE A 181 -24.00 8.42 10.95
C PHE A 181 -24.35 9.04 9.59
N GLY A 182 -23.95 10.29 9.30
CA GLY A 182 -24.14 10.93 8.01
C GLY A 182 -25.53 11.56 7.80
N ALA A 183 -26.32 11.76 8.86
CA ALA A 183 -27.62 12.44 8.76
C ALA A 183 -27.43 13.96 8.62
N THR A 184 -26.48 14.52 9.38
CA THR A 184 -26.06 15.92 9.29
C THR A 184 -24.55 16.00 9.14
N TRP A 185 -24.10 17.03 8.42
CA TRP A 185 -22.69 17.23 8.08
C TRP A 185 -22.27 18.65 8.44
N ARG A 186 -21.11 18.78 9.07
CA ARG A 186 -20.44 20.06 9.27
C ARG A 186 -19.07 20.08 8.61
N LYS A 187 -18.76 21.18 7.93
CA LYS A 187 -17.40 21.48 7.50
C LYS A 187 -16.58 21.85 8.74
N ILE A 188 -15.48 21.14 8.98
CA ILE A 188 -14.60 21.39 10.14
C ILE A 188 -13.29 22.05 9.73
N HIS A 189 -12.81 21.84 8.49
CA HIS A 189 -11.57 22.43 8.00
C HIS A 189 -11.61 22.57 6.47
N ASP A 190 -10.78 23.44 5.91
CA ASP A 190 -10.62 23.71 4.49
C ASP A 190 -9.20 23.38 4.01
N ARG A 191 -9.03 23.01 2.73
CA ARG A 191 -7.71 22.76 2.11
C ARG A 191 -6.98 21.57 2.73
N VAL A 192 -7.69 20.47 2.93
CA VAL A 192 -7.17 19.23 3.47
C VAL A 192 -6.76 18.30 2.34
N CYS A 193 -5.52 17.82 2.38
CA CYS A 193 -4.95 16.94 1.36
C CYS A 193 -5.09 15.46 1.70
N LEU A 194 -4.87 15.11 2.96
CA LEU A 194 -4.99 13.74 3.46
C LEU A 194 -5.62 13.78 4.86
N VAL A 195 -6.48 12.81 5.16
CA VAL A 195 -7.12 12.68 6.48
C VAL A 195 -7.19 11.21 6.91
N ARG A 196 -6.96 10.96 8.20
CA ARG A 196 -7.10 9.65 8.83
C ARG A 196 -7.70 9.76 10.24
N TRP A 197 -8.50 8.77 10.60
CA TRP A 197 -8.95 8.56 11.97
C TRP A 197 -7.80 8.01 12.82
N GLY A 198 -7.58 8.62 13.97
CA GLY A 198 -6.65 8.14 14.99
C GLY A 198 -7.35 7.54 16.20
N PRO A 199 -6.58 7.04 17.18
CA PRO A 199 -7.13 6.48 18.40
C PRO A 199 -7.90 7.53 19.23
N LYS A 200 -8.84 7.10 20.06
CA LYS A 200 -9.64 7.98 20.94
C LYS A 200 -10.36 9.11 20.18
N ASN A 201 -10.96 8.79 19.03
CA ASN A 201 -11.74 9.74 18.21
C ASN A 201 -10.93 10.95 17.69
N SER A 202 -9.60 10.84 17.64
CA SER A 202 -8.75 11.90 17.12
C SER A 202 -8.75 11.90 15.58
N ILE A 203 -8.57 13.07 15.00
CA ILE A 203 -8.50 13.25 13.54
C ILE A 203 -7.15 13.86 13.20
N TYR A 204 -6.41 13.20 12.32
CA TYR A 204 -5.13 13.66 11.79
C TYR A 204 -5.30 14.02 10.33
N PHE A 205 -4.77 15.17 9.92
CA PHE A 205 -4.88 15.61 8.54
C PHE A 205 -3.76 16.56 8.12
N THR A 206 -3.43 16.56 6.83
CA THR A 206 -2.48 17.51 6.25
C THR A 206 -3.21 18.64 5.54
N THR A 207 -2.67 19.85 5.61
CA THR A 207 -3.23 21.03 4.96
C THR A 207 -2.12 21.92 4.38
N ASN A 208 -2.46 22.75 3.40
CA ASN A 208 -1.58 23.76 2.83
C ASN A 208 -2.30 25.12 2.73
N TYR A 209 -1.56 26.20 2.91
CA TYR A 209 -2.08 27.56 2.76
C TYR A 209 -2.27 27.98 1.30
N ASN A 210 -1.56 27.36 0.34
CA ASN A 210 -1.55 27.74 -1.07
C ASN A 210 -2.60 27.02 -1.95
N ASP A 211 -3.62 26.36 -1.36
CA ASP A 211 -4.66 25.61 -2.09
C ASP A 211 -4.15 24.43 -2.97
N SER A 212 -2.86 24.10 -2.90
CA SER A 212 -2.23 23.03 -3.69
C SER A 212 -1.81 21.87 -2.78
N CYS A 213 -2.36 20.68 -3.01
CA CYS A 213 -1.85 19.45 -2.40
C CYS A 213 -0.60 18.90 -3.09
N ASN A 214 -0.20 19.52 -4.21
CA ASN A 214 1.00 19.13 -4.96
C ASN A 214 2.28 19.70 -4.33
N ASP A 215 2.17 20.64 -3.39
CA ASP A 215 3.31 21.21 -2.66
C ASP A 215 3.75 20.24 -1.53
N LYS A 216 3.94 18.96 -1.87
CA LYS A 216 4.42 17.95 -0.93
C LYS A 216 5.77 18.39 -0.35
N GLY A 217 5.90 18.30 0.96
CA GLY A 217 7.05 18.77 1.72
C GLY A 217 6.88 20.17 2.32
N MET A 218 5.78 20.86 2.00
CA MET A 218 5.40 22.14 2.61
C MET A 218 4.09 22.07 3.41
N LEU A 219 3.53 20.86 3.58
CA LEU A 219 2.26 20.67 4.28
C LEU A 219 2.42 20.86 5.79
N GLU A 220 1.36 21.30 6.45
CA GLU A 220 1.22 21.22 7.91
C GLU A 220 0.41 19.97 8.28
N LEU A 221 0.95 19.14 9.18
CA LEU A 221 0.18 18.08 9.81
C LEU A 221 -0.52 18.63 11.06
N ARG A 222 -1.84 18.48 11.07
CA ARG A 222 -2.72 18.96 12.13
C ARG A 222 -3.49 17.82 12.78
N LYS A 223 -3.90 18.06 14.02
CA LYS A 223 -4.69 17.14 14.83
C LYS A 223 -5.81 17.88 15.55
N THR A 224 -6.98 17.22 15.64
CA THR A 224 -8.07 17.59 16.55
C THR A 224 -8.51 16.38 17.38
N THR A 225 -8.90 16.61 18.62
CA THR A 225 -9.40 15.58 19.56
C THR A 225 -10.82 15.86 20.05
N ASP A 226 -11.40 16.97 19.59
CA ASP A 226 -12.71 17.48 19.98
C ASP A 226 -13.61 17.69 18.75
N TYR A 227 -13.39 16.86 17.72
CA TYR A 227 -14.18 16.84 16.50
C TYR A 227 -14.22 18.20 15.75
N GLY A 228 -13.06 18.86 15.71
CA GLY A 228 -12.84 20.07 14.93
C GLY A 228 -13.22 21.37 15.63
N ARG A 229 -13.40 21.36 16.96
CA ARG A 229 -13.60 22.61 17.73
C ARG A 229 -12.27 23.32 17.97
N SER A 230 -11.20 22.57 18.19
CA SER A 230 -9.83 23.06 18.27
C SER A 230 -8.89 22.23 17.40
N PHE A 231 -7.85 22.88 16.91
CA PHE A 231 -6.82 22.28 16.07
C PHE A 231 -5.44 22.60 16.63
N SER A 232 -4.56 21.62 16.55
CA SER A 232 -3.14 21.75 16.90
C SER A 232 -2.30 21.39 15.66
N THR A 233 -1.37 22.25 15.29
CA THR A 233 -0.32 21.90 14.31
C THR A 233 0.74 21.10 15.05
N ILE A 234 0.91 19.84 14.67
CA ILE A 234 1.83 18.90 15.32
C ILE A 234 3.13 18.72 14.55
N ALA A 235 3.14 18.98 13.23
CA ALA A 235 4.36 19.02 12.43
C ALA A 235 4.22 19.96 11.22
N THR A 236 5.34 20.49 10.74
CA THR A 236 5.43 21.39 9.57
C THR A 236 6.41 20.83 8.55
N SER A 237 6.34 21.30 7.30
CA SER A 237 7.19 20.80 6.20
C SER A 237 7.01 19.30 5.95
N VAL A 238 5.76 18.85 6.06
CA VAL A 238 5.37 17.46 5.94
C VAL A 238 5.19 17.12 4.46
N TYR A 239 5.76 15.99 4.07
CA TYR A 239 5.54 15.37 2.76
C TYR A 239 4.28 14.50 2.77
N SER A 240 4.22 13.57 3.71
CA SER A 240 3.06 12.72 3.98
C SER A 240 3.09 12.22 5.44
N PHE A 241 1.99 11.60 5.89
CA PHE A 241 1.91 10.97 7.21
C PHE A 241 1.11 9.68 7.17
N VAL A 242 1.37 8.79 8.11
CA VAL A 242 0.66 7.53 8.29
C VAL A 242 0.50 7.22 9.77
N LEU A 243 -0.58 6.52 10.11
CA LEU A 243 -0.83 5.97 11.44
C LEU A 243 -0.60 4.46 11.38
N GLY A 244 0.30 3.94 12.21
CA GLY A 244 0.62 2.51 12.27
C GLY A 244 0.66 2.03 13.72
N GLY A 245 -0.27 1.15 14.10
CA GLY A 245 -0.40 0.70 15.50
C GLY A 245 -0.62 1.88 16.45
N ARG A 246 0.34 2.11 17.38
CA ARG A 246 0.33 3.24 18.32
C ARG A 246 1.13 4.46 17.85
N PHE A 247 1.74 4.38 16.67
CA PHE A 247 2.71 5.34 16.18
C PHE A 247 2.11 6.27 15.12
N VAL A 248 2.49 7.54 15.18
CA VAL A 248 2.28 8.51 14.11
C VAL A 248 3.60 8.71 13.40
N PHE A 249 3.65 8.38 12.12
CA PHE A 249 4.81 8.64 11.26
C PHE A 249 4.54 9.85 10.39
N ALA A 250 5.51 10.76 10.29
CA ALA A 250 5.50 11.86 9.35
C ALA A 250 6.81 11.88 8.59
N SER A 251 6.74 11.94 7.27
CA SER A 251 7.90 12.19 6.42
C SER A 251 8.11 13.71 6.34
N ILE A 252 9.21 14.21 6.88
CA ILE A 252 9.48 15.65 7.03
C ILE A 252 10.71 16.03 6.21
N MET A 253 10.61 17.13 5.48
CA MET A 253 11.72 17.68 4.69
C MET A 253 12.85 18.17 5.61
N THR A 254 14.09 17.85 5.26
CA THR A 254 15.27 18.25 6.06
C THR A 254 15.64 19.72 5.90
N GLY A 255 14.98 20.46 5.00
CA GLY A 255 15.20 21.89 4.73
C GLY A 255 16.46 22.21 3.91
N ARG A 256 17.37 21.24 3.69
CA ARG A 256 18.55 21.37 2.83
C ARG A 256 18.43 20.40 1.65
N GLY A 257 17.75 20.83 0.58
CA GLY A 257 17.57 20.03 -0.64
C GLY A 257 16.19 19.36 -0.72
N THR A 258 16.11 18.28 -1.48
CA THR A 258 14.89 17.48 -1.70
C THR A 258 14.79 16.26 -0.78
N GLU A 259 15.71 16.13 0.19
CA GLU A 259 15.75 15.00 1.11
C GLU A 259 14.72 15.12 2.25
N ARG A 260 14.08 14.00 2.54
CA ARG A 260 13.11 13.81 3.63
C ARG A 260 13.53 12.69 4.57
N LYS A 261 13.06 12.76 5.82
CA LYS A 261 13.30 11.77 6.86
C LYS A 261 12.01 11.41 7.57
N ILE A 262 11.91 10.18 8.04
CA ILE A 262 10.80 9.75 8.89
C ILE A 262 10.98 10.29 10.31
N HIS A 263 9.94 10.91 10.82
CA HIS A 263 9.77 11.25 12.23
C HIS A 263 8.64 10.39 12.80
N VAL A 264 8.80 9.95 14.04
CA VAL A 264 7.85 9.10 14.76
C VAL A 264 7.41 9.79 16.06
N SER A 265 6.13 9.63 16.39
CA SER A 265 5.55 10.04 17.65
C SER A 265 4.67 8.92 18.23
N VAL A 266 4.82 8.66 19.54
CA VAL A 266 4.04 7.65 20.29
C VAL A 266 2.94 8.28 21.16
N ASP A 267 2.99 9.59 21.38
CA ASP A 267 2.02 10.35 22.19
C ASP A 267 1.00 11.10 21.33
N GLY A 268 0.95 10.74 20.05
CA GLY A 268 -0.02 11.27 19.10
C GLY A 268 0.32 12.67 18.61
N GLY A 269 1.61 13.03 18.53
CA GLY A 269 2.12 14.24 17.90
C GLY A 269 2.64 15.32 18.84
N GLU A 270 2.74 15.06 20.15
CA GLU A 270 3.25 16.04 21.12
C GLU A 270 4.78 16.07 21.10
N VAL A 271 5.40 14.88 21.07
CA VAL A 271 6.85 14.72 20.97
C VAL A 271 7.20 13.90 19.73
N TRP A 272 8.18 14.40 18.98
CA TRP A 272 8.68 13.78 17.76
C TRP A 272 10.14 13.35 17.91
N ASN A 273 10.42 12.16 17.42
CA ASN A 273 11.76 11.59 17.33
C ASN A 273 12.08 11.30 15.87
N ILE A 274 13.33 11.51 15.47
CA ILE A 274 13.78 11.14 14.12
C ILE A 274 13.99 9.63 14.11
N ALA A 275 13.32 8.94 13.20
CA ALA A 275 13.59 7.53 12.96
C ALA A 275 15.01 7.38 12.38
N GLN A 276 15.77 6.43 12.90
CA GLN A 276 17.13 6.15 12.46
C GLN A 276 17.11 5.38 11.14
N LEU A 277 16.61 6.02 10.09
CA LEU A 277 16.54 5.50 8.73
C LEU A 277 17.35 6.40 7.79
N PRO A 278 17.89 5.87 6.69
CA PRO A 278 18.54 6.68 5.67
C PRO A 278 17.57 7.76 5.14
N PRO A 279 18.01 9.01 4.94
CA PRO A 279 17.19 10.00 4.24
C PRO A 279 16.95 9.55 2.80
N VAL A 280 15.76 9.85 2.29
CA VAL A 280 15.37 9.57 0.90
C VAL A 280 15.11 10.87 0.16
N ASN A 281 15.35 10.89 -1.15
CA ASN A 281 15.05 12.05 -2.00
C ASN A 281 13.58 11.99 -2.50
N HIS A 282 13.23 12.78 -3.52
CA HIS A 282 11.88 12.80 -4.11
C HIS A 282 11.54 11.61 -5.03
N GLU A 283 12.53 10.91 -5.57
CA GLU A 283 12.37 9.75 -6.47
C GLU A 283 12.25 8.43 -5.68
N GLN A 284 12.70 8.44 -4.43
CA GLN A 284 12.63 7.32 -3.50
C GLN A 284 11.42 7.45 -2.57
N PHE A 285 11.04 6.35 -1.93
CA PHE A 285 9.90 6.27 -1.02
C PHE A 285 10.20 5.45 0.25
N TYR A 286 9.31 5.59 1.23
CA TYR A 286 9.27 4.72 2.41
C TYR A 286 7.95 3.97 2.41
N SER A 287 7.97 2.66 2.70
CA SER A 287 6.74 1.88 2.79
C SER A 287 6.66 1.09 4.09
N ILE A 288 5.54 1.19 4.82
CA ILE A 288 5.29 0.36 6.00
C ILE A 288 4.74 -0.97 5.50
N LEU A 289 5.56 -2.02 5.58
CA LEU A 289 5.21 -3.35 5.11
C LEU A 289 4.28 -4.08 6.10
N ALA A 290 4.55 -3.91 7.40
CA ALA A 290 3.69 -4.44 8.46
C ALA A 290 3.95 -3.67 9.76
N ALA A 291 2.88 -3.45 10.54
CA ALA A 291 2.96 -2.88 11.87
C ALA A 291 2.27 -3.80 12.89
N THR A 292 3.01 -4.25 13.89
CA THR A 292 2.49 -4.98 15.04
C THR A 292 2.38 -4.04 16.24
N GLN A 293 1.92 -4.54 17.39
CA GLN A 293 1.90 -3.74 18.63
C GLN A 293 3.31 -3.34 19.10
N ASP A 294 4.31 -4.16 18.78
CA ASP A 294 5.65 -4.07 19.34
C ASP A 294 6.71 -3.61 18.32
N MET A 295 6.46 -3.73 17.02
CA MET A 295 7.48 -3.42 16.00
C MET A 295 6.90 -3.17 14.62
N ILE A 296 7.73 -2.58 13.76
CA ILE A 296 7.38 -2.17 12.40
C ILE A 296 8.42 -2.69 11.42
N PHE A 297 7.94 -3.25 10.32
CA PHE A 297 8.72 -3.49 9.11
C PHE A 297 8.60 -2.27 8.20
N MET A 298 9.73 -1.63 7.93
CA MET A 298 9.83 -0.46 7.06
C MET A 298 10.70 -0.80 5.87
N HIS A 299 10.18 -0.57 4.66
CA HIS A 299 10.95 -0.56 3.44
C HIS A 299 11.52 0.84 3.19
N VAL A 300 12.79 0.90 2.81
CA VAL A 300 13.47 2.10 2.31
C VAL A 300 13.95 1.78 0.91
N ASP A 301 13.47 2.54 -0.06
CA ASP A 301 13.84 2.38 -1.47
C ASP A 301 15.32 2.74 -1.70
N ASP A 302 16.03 1.97 -2.52
CA ASP A 302 17.43 2.24 -2.85
C ASP A 302 17.50 3.38 -3.88
N ALA A 303 18.62 4.11 -3.91
CA ALA A 303 18.74 5.27 -4.79
C ALA A 303 18.80 4.88 -6.29
N GLY A 304 18.03 5.60 -7.11
CA GLY A 304 17.91 5.35 -8.56
C GLY A 304 16.79 4.37 -8.88
N ASP A 305 16.52 4.14 -10.17
CA ASP A 305 15.46 3.23 -10.64
C ASP A 305 15.92 1.77 -10.54
N SER A 306 16.15 1.31 -9.32
CA SER A 306 16.70 0.00 -9.01
C SER A 306 15.64 -1.09 -8.89
N GLY A 307 14.39 -0.71 -8.59
CA GLY A 307 13.27 -1.63 -8.33
C GLY A 307 13.46 -2.48 -7.08
N VAL A 308 14.39 -2.09 -6.21
CA VAL A 308 14.71 -2.79 -4.96
C VAL A 308 14.94 -1.79 -3.83
N GLY A 309 14.82 -2.28 -2.61
CA GLY A 309 15.22 -1.52 -1.43
C GLY A 309 15.60 -2.42 -0.28
N THR A 310 15.62 -1.84 0.91
CA THR A 310 16.05 -2.52 2.14
C THR A 310 14.93 -2.52 3.17
N ILE A 311 14.65 -3.69 3.75
CA ILE A 311 13.74 -3.83 4.90
C ILE A 311 14.51 -3.56 6.19
N TYR A 312 13.91 -2.72 7.02
CA TYR A 312 14.34 -2.40 8.37
C TYR A 312 13.28 -2.82 9.38
N VAL A 313 13.73 -3.30 10.54
CA VAL A 313 12.87 -3.68 11.67
C VAL A 313 13.10 -2.72 12.83
N SER A 314 12.01 -2.17 13.37
CA SER A 314 12.07 -1.19 14.45
C SER A 314 12.33 -1.78 15.83
N ASP A 315 12.71 -0.93 16.78
CA ASP A 315 12.55 -1.17 18.20
C ASP A 315 11.10 -0.98 18.66
N ASP A 316 10.84 -1.29 19.93
CA ASP A 316 9.54 -1.12 20.57
C ASP A 316 9.09 0.35 20.63
N ARG A 317 10.04 1.28 20.50
CA ARG A 317 9.79 2.72 20.43
C ARG A 317 9.53 3.21 19.00
N GLY A 318 9.76 2.39 17.97
CA GLY A 318 9.61 2.79 16.56
C GLY A 318 10.65 3.81 16.10
N THR A 319 11.78 3.94 16.82
CA THR A 319 12.78 5.01 16.62
C THR A 319 14.11 4.47 16.11
N VAL A 320 14.55 3.34 16.65
CA VAL A 320 15.81 2.69 16.27
C VAL A 320 15.46 1.56 15.33
N PHE A 321 16.13 1.52 14.18
CA PHE A 321 15.88 0.52 13.15
C PHE A 321 17.14 -0.29 12.88
N SER A 322 16.95 -1.59 12.68
CA SER A 322 18.01 -2.51 12.29
C SER A 322 17.73 -3.03 10.89
N LYS A 323 18.78 -3.11 10.07
CA LYS A 323 18.69 -3.70 8.73
C LYS A 323 18.33 -5.19 8.85
N SER A 324 17.29 -5.62 8.14
CA SER A 324 16.74 -6.99 8.20
C SER A 324 16.92 -7.77 6.91
N LEU A 325 16.59 -7.16 5.75
CA LEU A 325 16.69 -7.79 4.44
C LEU A 325 17.13 -6.76 3.39
N GLU A 326 18.18 -7.05 2.64
CA GLU A 326 18.64 -6.22 1.53
C GLU A 326 18.03 -6.70 0.20
N ARG A 327 18.00 -5.82 -0.80
CA ARG A 327 17.53 -6.11 -2.17
C ARG A 327 16.11 -6.69 -2.22
N HIS A 328 15.26 -6.23 -1.30
CA HIS A 328 13.84 -6.53 -1.28
C HIS A 328 13.18 -5.98 -2.54
N LEU A 329 12.41 -6.81 -3.24
CA LEU A 329 11.73 -6.44 -4.46
C LEU A 329 10.55 -5.51 -4.15
N TYR A 330 10.64 -4.27 -4.64
CA TYR A 330 9.56 -3.30 -4.58
C TYR A 330 9.67 -2.43 -5.83
N SER A 331 8.76 -2.63 -6.79
CA SER A 331 8.83 -1.90 -8.06
C SER A 331 8.49 -0.43 -7.85
N THR A 332 9.21 0.46 -8.53
CA THR A 332 8.92 1.90 -8.59
C THR A 332 7.62 2.22 -9.34
N THR A 333 7.15 1.30 -10.19
CA THR A 333 5.97 1.49 -11.06
C THR A 333 4.66 0.99 -10.47
N GLY A 334 4.72 0.24 -9.36
CA GLY A 334 3.55 -0.31 -8.68
C GLY A 334 3.63 -0.07 -7.18
N SER A 335 2.48 0.09 -6.53
CA SER A 335 2.40 0.15 -5.07
C SER A 335 2.56 -1.20 -4.39
N ASP A 336 2.51 -2.28 -5.17
CA ASP A 336 2.47 -3.64 -4.68
C ASP A 336 3.85 -4.30 -4.53
N THR A 337 4.02 -5.00 -3.41
CA THR A 337 5.18 -5.83 -3.09
C THR A 337 4.72 -7.24 -2.71
N ASP A 338 5.60 -8.23 -2.83
CA ASP A 338 5.31 -9.62 -2.46
C ASP A 338 5.37 -9.86 -0.94
N PHE A 339 5.67 -8.82 -0.14
CA PHE A 339 5.74 -8.93 1.31
C PHE A 339 4.40 -9.38 1.90
N SER A 340 4.38 -10.58 2.45
CA SER A 340 3.18 -11.24 2.96
C SER A 340 3.39 -11.69 4.41
N ALA A 341 2.54 -11.20 5.31
CA ALA A 341 2.48 -11.68 6.68
C ALA A 341 1.67 -12.99 6.75
N ILE A 342 2.28 -14.06 7.26
CA ILE A 342 1.61 -15.36 7.36
C ILE A 342 0.83 -15.39 8.67
N SER A 343 -0.50 -15.25 8.57
CA SER A 343 -1.37 -15.13 9.74
C SER A 343 -1.63 -16.46 10.46
N SER A 344 -1.37 -17.59 9.79
CA SER A 344 -1.58 -18.94 10.32
C SER A 344 -0.49 -19.42 11.28
N LEU A 345 0.68 -18.75 11.33
CA LEU A 345 1.75 -19.07 12.26
C LEU A 345 2.53 -17.81 12.68
N ARG A 346 2.81 -17.69 13.99
CA ARG A 346 3.41 -16.49 14.56
C ARG A 346 4.86 -16.30 14.14
N GLY A 347 5.25 -15.06 13.87
CA GLY A 347 6.62 -14.69 13.52
C GLY A 347 7.02 -15.00 12.08
N VAL A 348 6.08 -15.51 11.28
CA VAL A 348 6.33 -15.93 9.89
C VAL A 348 5.97 -14.82 8.91
N TYR A 349 6.93 -14.47 8.05
CA TYR A 349 6.74 -13.52 6.94
C TYR A 349 7.47 -14.05 5.72
N MET A 350 6.93 -13.78 4.54
CA MET A 350 7.58 -14.14 3.27
C MET A 350 7.61 -12.93 2.33
N THR A 351 8.61 -12.87 1.47
CA THR A 351 8.72 -11.82 0.45
C THR A 351 9.66 -12.26 -0.67
N SER A 352 9.80 -11.42 -1.69
CA SER A 352 10.69 -11.63 -2.83
C SER A 352 11.91 -10.71 -2.75
N VAL A 353 13.07 -11.24 -3.16
CA VAL A 353 14.32 -10.50 -3.30
C VAL A 353 14.81 -10.59 -4.75
N LEU A 354 15.44 -9.52 -5.22
CA LEU A 354 16.10 -9.52 -6.52
C LEU A 354 17.59 -9.82 -6.31
N THR A 355 18.07 -10.95 -6.80
CA THR A 355 19.48 -11.34 -6.73
C THR A 355 20.37 -10.41 -7.56
N GLU A 356 21.70 -10.47 -7.36
CA GLU A 356 22.66 -9.74 -8.21
C GLU A 356 22.63 -10.23 -9.66
N ASP A 357 22.29 -11.51 -9.87
CA ASP A 357 22.11 -12.13 -11.20
C ASP A 357 20.82 -11.65 -11.91
N GLY A 358 20.02 -10.79 -11.28
CA GLY A 358 18.76 -10.26 -11.82
C GLY A 358 17.58 -11.24 -11.73
N ALA A 359 17.71 -12.29 -10.93
CA ALA A 359 16.66 -13.30 -10.72
C ALA A 359 15.86 -13.02 -9.45
N VAL A 360 14.55 -13.29 -9.47
CA VAL A 360 13.66 -13.13 -8.32
C VAL A 360 13.64 -14.42 -7.50
N GLU A 361 14.01 -14.33 -6.22
CA GLU A 361 13.95 -15.44 -5.27
C GLU A 361 12.99 -15.14 -4.12
N THR A 362 12.26 -16.16 -3.65
CA THR A 362 11.36 -16.01 -2.49
C THR A 362 12.11 -16.39 -1.22
N VAL A 363 12.02 -15.53 -0.20
CA VAL A 363 12.59 -15.74 1.13
C VAL A 363 11.50 -15.72 2.20
N ILE A 364 11.73 -16.47 3.27
CA ILE A 364 10.86 -16.59 4.43
C ILE A 364 11.68 -16.36 5.70
N THR A 365 11.06 -15.72 6.68
CA THR A 365 11.55 -15.61 8.06
C THR A 365 10.55 -16.27 8.99
N PHE A 366 11.05 -16.87 10.07
CA PHE A 366 10.22 -17.49 11.11
C PHE A 366 10.38 -16.79 12.46
N ASP A 367 11.21 -15.76 12.52
CA ASP A 367 11.66 -15.05 13.72
C ASP A 367 11.54 -13.52 13.56
N GLN A 368 10.41 -13.08 12.96
CA GLN A 368 10.10 -11.64 12.75
C GLN A 368 11.19 -10.86 11.99
N GLY A 369 11.79 -11.48 10.98
CA GLY A 369 12.80 -10.82 10.14
C GLY A 369 14.17 -10.75 10.81
N ALA A 370 14.42 -11.51 11.87
CA ALA A 370 15.76 -11.62 12.43
C ALA A 370 16.67 -12.43 11.51
N ARG A 371 16.15 -13.50 10.89
CA ARG A 371 16.82 -14.30 9.87
C ARG A 371 15.87 -14.62 8.73
N TRP A 372 16.38 -14.45 7.52
CA TRP A 372 15.73 -14.84 6.28
C TRP A 372 16.42 -16.06 5.69
N GLN A 373 15.64 -16.95 5.10
CA GLN A 373 16.11 -18.14 4.41
C GLN A 373 15.22 -18.43 3.20
N THR A 374 15.71 -19.20 2.25
CA THR A 374 14.89 -19.60 1.10
C THR A 374 13.95 -20.75 1.42
N LEU A 375 12.89 -20.85 0.62
CA LEU A 375 11.90 -21.91 0.75
C LEU A 375 12.47 -23.25 0.26
N ARG A 376 12.17 -24.30 1.03
CA ARG A 376 12.53 -25.67 0.64
C ARG A 376 11.61 -26.15 -0.47
N ARG A 377 12.17 -26.76 -1.51
CA ARG A 377 11.37 -27.43 -2.54
C ARG A 377 10.61 -28.63 -1.96
N PRO A 378 9.40 -28.94 -2.45
CA PRO A 378 8.72 -30.21 -2.16
C PRO A 378 9.57 -31.42 -2.56
N GLN A 379 9.46 -32.52 -1.82
CA GLN A 379 10.22 -33.75 -2.11
C GLN A 379 9.86 -34.36 -3.46
N SER A 380 8.57 -34.25 -3.85
CA SER A 380 7.99 -34.83 -5.07
C SER A 380 8.15 -33.97 -6.33
N SER A 381 8.59 -32.71 -6.21
CA SER A 381 8.77 -31.82 -7.36
C SER A 381 10.14 -32.04 -8.00
N HIS A 382 10.15 -32.20 -9.32
CA HIS A 382 11.36 -32.32 -10.12
C HIS A 382 11.82 -30.96 -10.61
N CYS A 383 13.12 -30.69 -10.49
CA CYS A 383 13.78 -29.57 -11.15
C CYS A 383 14.31 -30.06 -12.50
N ASP A 384 14.56 -29.16 -13.46
CA ASP A 384 15.18 -29.53 -14.72
C ASP A 384 16.48 -30.32 -14.51
N THR A 385 16.73 -31.28 -15.41
CA THR A 385 17.88 -32.21 -15.31
C THR A 385 19.23 -31.49 -15.30
N GLU A 386 19.36 -30.35 -15.98
CA GLU A 386 20.60 -29.54 -15.97
C GLU A 386 20.83 -28.87 -14.62
N THR A 387 19.79 -28.28 -14.04
CA THR A 387 19.82 -27.63 -12.73
C THR A 387 20.08 -28.63 -11.61
N SER A 388 19.39 -29.76 -11.62
CA SER A 388 19.49 -30.79 -10.57
C SER A 388 20.82 -31.54 -10.55
N THR A 389 21.50 -31.66 -11.71
CA THR A 389 22.80 -32.37 -11.79
C THR A 389 24.00 -31.46 -11.59
N ASN A 390 23.96 -30.21 -12.07
CA ASN A 390 25.11 -29.30 -11.99
C ASN A 390 25.05 -28.30 -10.83
N ARG A 391 23.84 -27.91 -10.36
CA ARG A 391 23.64 -26.89 -9.31
C ARG A 391 22.46 -27.22 -8.38
N PRO A 392 22.51 -28.35 -7.64
CA PRO A 392 21.38 -28.83 -6.84
C PRO A 392 20.89 -27.84 -5.77
N ASN A 393 21.75 -26.93 -5.29
CA ASN A 393 21.40 -25.92 -4.27
C ASN A 393 20.58 -24.73 -4.80
N ARG A 394 20.40 -24.61 -6.13
CA ARG A 394 19.63 -23.50 -6.73
C ARG A 394 18.16 -23.85 -6.93
N CYS A 395 17.78 -25.13 -6.98
CA CYS A 395 16.38 -25.49 -7.13
C CYS A 395 15.58 -25.35 -5.82
N ARG A 396 14.72 -24.33 -5.78
CA ARG A 396 13.93 -23.92 -4.62
C ARG A 396 12.47 -23.72 -5.02
N LEU A 397 11.60 -23.56 -4.02
CA LEU A 397 10.21 -23.14 -4.25
C LEU A 397 10.17 -21.61 -4.29
N HIS A 398 9.51 -21.06 -5.30
CA HIS A 398 9.24 -19.64 -5.43
C HIS A 398 7.73 -19.43 -5.41
N ILE A 399 7.28 -18.42 -4.67
CA ILE A 399 5.87 -18.10 -4.52
C ILE A 399 5.55 -16.88 -5.35
N HIS A 400 4.46 -16.97 -6.11
CA HIS A 400 3.94 -15.85 -6.87
C HIS A 400 3.10 -14.95 -5.97
N GLY A 401 3.49 -13.68 -5.89
CA GLY A 401 2.82 -12.65 -5.12
C GLY A 401 2.22 -11.56 -6.02
N SER A 402 2.07 -10.37 -5.46
CA SER A 402 1.51 -9.22 -6.17
C SER A 402 2.37 -8.79 -7.36
N TYR A 403 3.70 -8.88 -7.27
CA TYR A 403 4.61 -8.58 -8.37
C TYR A 403 4.30 -9.43 -9.62
N SER A 404 4.09 -10.74 -9.43
CA SER A 404 3.74 -11.66 -10.51
C SER A 404 2.41 -11.27 -11.17
N THR A 405 1.42 -10.84 -10.37
CA THR A 405 0.12 -10.38 -10.89
C THR A 405 0.24 -9.07 -11.67
N THR A 406 1.05 -8.11 -11.20
CA THR A 406 1.34 -6.85 -11.89
C THR A 406 2.05 -7.09 -13.22
N MET A 407 2.92 -8.11 -13.27
CA MET A 407 3.55 -8.59 -14.50
C MET A 407 2.60 -9.38 -15.43
N LYS A 408 1.30 -9.44 -15.09
CA LYS A 408 0.25 -10.14 -15.85
C LYS A 408 0.52 -11.62 -16.03
N MET A 409 1.21 -12.24 -15.07
CA MET A 409 1.35 -13.70 -15.04
C MET A 409 0.00 -14.35 -14.72
N ASN A 410 -0.14 -15.64 -15.05
CA ASN A 410 -1.38 -16.39 -14.87
C ASN A 410 -1.59 -16.82 -13.40
N VAL A 411 -1.67 -15.84 -12.50
CA VAL A 411 -1.75 -16.01 -11.05
C VAL A 411 -3.11 -15.44 -10.59
N PRO A 412 -4.14 -16.27 -10.42
CA PRO A 412 -5.49 -15.79 -10.13
C PRO A 412 -5.72 -15.37 -8.68
N MET A 413 -4.85 -15.82 -7.76
CA MET A 413 -4.97 -15.53 -6.33
C MET A 413 -3.60 -15.39 -5.69
N LEU A 414 -3.50 -14.44 -4.76
CA LEU A 414 -2.37 -14.23 -3.88
C LEU A 414 -2.30 -15.32 -2.78
N PRO A 415 -1.14 -15.47 -2.12
CA PRO A 415 -0.96 -16.40 -1.01
C PRO A 415 -2.01 -16.22 0.09
N LEU A 416 -2.70 -17.30 0.46
CA LEU A 416 -3.77 -17.32 1.45
C LEU A 416 -3.31 -18.02 2.73
N SER A 417 -3.40 -17.29 3.84
CA SER A 417 -3.23 -17.83 5.20
C SER A 417 -4.27 -17.20 6.12
N GLN A 418 -4.74 -17.96 7.11
CA GLN A 418 -5.78 -17.52 8.04
C GLN A 418 -5.41 -17.90 9.46
N SER A 419 -5.60 -16.98 10.40
CA SER A 419 -5.29 -17.21 11.81
C SER A 419 -6.13 -18.31 12.46
N SER A 420 -7.29 -18.65 11.88
CA SER A 420 -8.13 -19.78 12.31
C SER A 420 -7.59 -21.15 11.89
N ALA A 421 -6.80 -21.21 10.81
CA ALA A 421 -6.25 -22.44 10.24
C ALA A 421 -4.74 -22.53 10.51
N VAL A 422 -4.37 -23.00 11.70
CA VAL A 422 -2.99 -22.99 12.22
C VAL A 422 -2.03 -23.73 11.30
N GLY A 423 -0.94 -23.07 10.91
CA GLY A 423 0.12 -23.61 10.03
C GLY A 423 -0.22 -23.67 8.55
N LEU A 424 -1.47 -23.43 8.15
CA LEU A 424 -1.91 -23.62 6.77
C LEU A 424 -1.58 -22.42 5.89
N ILE A 425 -0.96 -22.67 4.74
CA ILE A 425 -0.69 -21.68 3.69
C ILE A 425 -1.04 -22.31 2.34
N LEU A 426 -1.80 -21.61 1.51
CA LEU A 426 -2.02 -21.96 0.11
C LEU A 426 -1.42 -20.88 -0.77
N ALA A 427 -0.64 -21.25 -1.77
CA ALA A 427 -0.01 -20.27 -2.65
C ALA A 427 0.23 -20.83 -4.05
N HIS A 428 0.20 -19.95 -5.05
CA HIS A 428 0.71 -20.27 -6.37
C HIS A 428 2.23 -20.21 -6.34
N GLY A 429 2.90 -21.19 -6.97
CA GLY A 429 4.35 -21.23 -6.97
C GLY A 429 4.93 -21.90 -8.20
N SER A 430 6.24 -21.80 -8.32
CA SER A 430 7.06 -22.53 -9.29
C SER A 430 8.30 -23.10 -8.59
N VAL A 431 8.77 -24.26 -9.04
CA VAL A 431 9.98 -24.90 -8.52
C VAL A 431 11.07 -24.77 -9.57
N GLY A 432 12.18 -24.12 -9.22
CA GLY A 432 13.24 -23.80 -10.17
C GLY A 432 14.38 -23.03 -9.51
N ASP A 433 15.25 -22.46 -10.34
CA ASP A 433 16.35 -21.59 -9.88
C ASP A 433 15.88 -20.20 -9.45
N ALA A 434 14.75 -19.76 -9.98
CA ALA A 434 14.12 -18.48 -9.71
C ALA A 434 12.63 -18.56 -10.03
N GLU A 435 11.90 -17.49 -9.73
CA GLU A 435 10.49 -17.35 -10.13
C GLU A 435 10.33 -17.46 -11.65
N SER A 436 9.41 -18.31 -12.10
CA SER A 436 9.19 -18.62 -13.51
C SER A 436 7.94 -17.96 -14.06
N ALA A 437 8.01 -17.44 -15.30
CA ALA A 437 6.83 -16.95 -16.02
C ALA A 437 5.92 -18.07 -16.57
N VAL A 438 6.30 -19.34 -16.38
CA VAL A 438 5.46 -20.49 -16.74
C VAL A 438 4.24 -20.55 -15.83
N SER A 439 3.12 -21.06 -16.35
CA SER A 439 1.88 -21.20 -15.58
C SER A 439 2.14 -21.91 -14.23
N PRO A 440 1.74 -21.31 -13.11
CA PRO A 440 2.08 -21.82 -11.78
C PRO A 440 1.19 -23.00 -11.38
N ASP A 441 1.69 -23.77 -10.42
CA ASP A 441 0.95 -24.78 -9.70
C ASP A 441 0.54 -24.25 -8.31
N VAL A 442 -0.36 -24.95 -7.61
CA VAL A 442 -0.75 -24.62 -6.24
C VAL A 442 0.00 -25.49 -5.23
N TYR A 443 0.66 -24.85 -4.28
CA TYR A 443 1.38 -25.48 -3.18
C TYR A 443 0.66 -25.21 -1.86
N VAL A 444 0.73 -26.20 -0.97
CA VAL A 444 0.20 -26.10 0.39
C VAL A 444 1.33 -26.34 1.37
N SER A 445 1.37 -25.54 2.43
CA SER A 445 2.15 -25.82 3.63
C SER A 445 1.19 -25.99 4.79
N ASP A 446 1.41 -27.00 5.61
CA ASP A 446 0.64 -27.27 6.83
C ASP A 446 1.44 -26.95 8.10
N ASP A 447 2.68 -26.45 7.98
CA ASP A 447 3.59 -26.18 9.10
C ASP A 447 4.07 -24.73 9.15
N GLY A 448 3.41 -23.84 8.41
CA GLY A 448 3.73 -22.41 8.37
C GLY A 448 4.88 -22.07 7.43
N GLY A 449 5.17 -22.91 6.44
CA GLY A 449 6.12 -22.64 5.35
C GLY A 449 7.47 -23.35 5.50
N TYR A 450 7.65 -24.22 6.49
CA TYR A 450 8.87 -25.03 6.65
C TYR A 450 8.94 -26.14 5.61
N SER A 451 7.80 -26.76 5.30
CA SER A 451 7.64 -27.75 4.25
C SER A 451 6.44 -27.46 3.39
N TRP A 452 6.50 -27.93 2.14
CA TRP A 452 5.50 -27.66 1.11
C TRP A 452 5.19 -28.93 0.34
N LEU A 453 3.94 -29.06 -0.08
CA LEU A 453 3.45 -30.11 -0.96
C LEU A 453 2.81 -29.49 -2.21
N LEU A 454 2.98 -30.15 -3.35
CA LEU A 454 2.26 -29.81 -4.58
C LEU A 454 0.82 -30.33 -4.44
N ALA A 455 -0.15 -29.42 -4.28
CA ALA A 455 -1.54 -29.77 -3.99
C ALA A 455 -2.36 -29.92 -5.28
N LEU A 456 -2.25 -28.95 -6.19
CA LEU A 456 -2.99 -28.95 -7.46
C LEU A 456 -2.06 -28.50 -8.59
N ARG A 457 -2.21 -29.14 -9.75
CA ARG A 457 -1.50 -28.75 -10.98
C ARG A 457 -2.28 -27.68 -11.74
N GLY A 458 -1.60 -26.64 -12.17
CA GLY A 458 -2.18 -25.47 -12.81
C GLY A 458 -2.78 -24.47 -11.81
N PRO A 459 -3.13 -23.27 -12.30
CA PRO A 459 -3.66 -22.19 -11.47
C PRO A 459 -5.10 -22.49 -11.03
N HIS A 460 -5.42 -22.17 -9.77
CA HIS A 460 -6.75 -22.37 -9.20
C HIS A 460 -7.14 -21.19 -8.32
N HIS A 461 -8.44 -20.93 -8.23
CA HIS A 461 -8.99 -20.16 -7.13
C HIS A 461 -9.22 -21.11 -5.95
N TYR A 462 -8.83 -20.73 -4.74
CA TYR A 462 -8.94 -21.55 -3.55
C TYR A 462 -9.46 -20.78 -2.34
N ALA A 463 -10.09 -21.48 -1.41
CA ALA A 463 -10.49 -20.92 -0.12
C ALA A 463 -10.31 -21.94 1.01
N ILE A 464 -10.10 -21.40 2.21
CA ILE A 464 -10.06 -22.14 3.47
C ILE A 464 -11.45 -22.04 4.11
N LEU A 465 -12.02 -23.18 4.47
CA LEU A 465 -13.30 -23.31 5.16
C LEU A 465 -13.09 -24.07 6.48
N ASP A 466 -14.05 -23.94 7.40
CA ASP A 466 -14.07 -24.63 8.70
C ASP A 466 -12.75 -24.61 9.49
N SER A 467 -12.08 -23.45 9.51
CA SER A 467 -10.81 -23.24 10.21
C SER A 467 -9.70 -24.21 9.75
N GLY A 468 -9.69 -24.59 8.46
CA GLY A 468 -8.72 -25.51 7.88
C GLY A 468 -9.21 -26.94 7.73
N GLY A 469 -10.38 -27.29 8.29
CA GLY A 469 -10.97 -28.63 8.13
C GLY A 469 -11.43 -28.94 6.71
N LEU A 470 -11.63 -27.91 5.88
CA LEU A 470 -12.04 -28.07 4.49
C LEU A 470 -11.33 -27.05 3.60
N LEU A 471 -10.68 -27.54 2.55
CA LEU A 471 -10.14 -26.74 1.46
C LEU A 471 -10.98 -26.92 0.22
N VAL A 472 -11.22 -25.83 -0.52
CA VAL A 472 -11.94 -25.87 -1.79
C VAL A 472 -11.12 -25.18 -2.88
N ALA A 473 -11.23 -25.66 -4.11
CA ALA A 473 -10.55 -25.09 -5.25
C ALA A 473 -11.37 -25.21 -6.55
N VAL A 474 -11.27 -24.21 -7.42
CA VAL A 474 -11.83 -24.20 -8.77
C VAL A 474 -10.72 -23.85 -9.75
N GLU A 475 -10.64 -24.61 -10.84
CA GLU A 475 -9.60 -24.43 -11.85
C GLU A 475 -9.73 -23.08 -12.57
N HIS A 476 -8.63 -22.36 -12.69
CA HIS A 476 -8.57 -21.11 -13.44
C HIS A 476 -8.29 -21.39 -14.91
N THR A 477 -9.32 -21.25 -15.75
CA THR A 477 -9.25 -21.56 -17.17
C THR A 477 -10.20 -20.67 -17.97
N ASN A 478 -9.86 -20.44 -19.24
CA ASN A 478 -10.73 -19.72 -20.18
C ASN A 478 -11.94 -20.56 -20.64
N SER A 479 -11.92 -21.87 -20.38
CA SER A 479 -13.03 -22.76 -20.71
C SER A 479 -14.12 -22.72 -19.63
N PRO A 480 -15.41 -22.90 -19.98
CA PRO A 480 -16.46 -23.04 -18.98
C PRO A 480 -16.17 -24.17 -17.99
N VAL A 481 -16.36 -23.92 -16.70
CA VAL A 481 -16.15 -24.87 -15.62
C VAL A 481 -17.47 -25.29 -14.99
N ASN A 482 -17.52 -26.55 -14.54
CA ASN A 482 -18.64 -27.10 -13.78
C ASN A 482 -18.19 -27.96 -12.60
N GLN A 483 -16.89 -28.01 -12.33
CA GLN A 483 -16.31 -28.85 -11.30
C GLN A 483 -15.66 -28.00 -10.21
N ILE A 484 -15.89 -28.39 -8.96
CA ILE A 484 -15.19 -27.90 -7.79
C ILE A 484 -14.39 -29.05 -7.19
N LYS A 485 -13.16 -28.75 -6.74
CA LYS A 485 -12.30 -29.68 -6.02
C LYS A 485 -12.38 -29.35 -4.53
N PHE A 486 -12.35 -30.36 -3.68
CA PHE A 486 -12.32 -30.17 -2.23
C PHE A 486 -11.41 -31.19 -1.55
N SER A 487 -10.84 -30.82 -0.41
CA SER A 487 -9.95 -31.65 0.42
C SER A 487 -10.32 -31.48 1.89
N THR A 488 -10.35 -32.59 2.65
CA THR A 488 -10.61 -32.61 4.10
C THR A 488 -9.38 -33.02 4.91
N ASP A 489 -8.21 -33.04 4.27
CA ASP A 489 -6.94 -33.54 4.84
C ASP A 489 -5.80 -32.55 4.57
N GLU A 490 -6.11 -31.25 4.64
CA GLU A 490 -5.18 -30.13 4.45
C GLU A 490 -4.47 -30.15 3.08
N GLY A 491 -5.17 -30.58 2.02
CA GLY A 491 -4.69 -30.47 0.64
C GLY A 491 -3.87 -31.66 0.13
N GLN A 492 -3.79 -32.75 0.90
CA GLN A 492 -3.11 -33.97 0.49
C GLN A 492 -3.91 -34.78 -0.53
N CYS A 493 -5.21 -34.97 -0.29
CA CYS A 493 -6.12 -35.66 -1.20
C CYS A 493 -7.22 -34.70 -1.66
N TRP A 494 -7.47 -34.70 -2.97
CA TRP A 494 -8.50 -33.87 -3.59
C TRP A 494 -9.59 -34.72 -4.23
N HIS A 495 -10.85 -34.33 -3.99
CA HIS A 495 -12.03 -34.92 -4.58
C HIS A 495 -12.72 -33.92 -5.48
N THR A 496 -13.29 -34.38 -6.60
CA THR A 496 -13.97 -33.52 -7.57
C THR A 496 -15.48 -33.71 -7.49
N TYR A 497 -16.23 -32.62 -7.41
CA TYR A 497 -17.69 -32.59 -7.44
C TYR A 497 -18.18 -31.75 -8.62
N ASN A 498 -19.13 -32.27 -9.38
CA ASN A 498 -19.76 -31.54 -10.46
C ASN A 498 -20.95 -30.73 -9.92
N PHE A 499 -20.80 -29.41 -9.84
CA PHE A 499 -21.78 -28.52 -9.21
C PHE A 499 -22.91 -28.07 -10.15
N THR A 500 -22.76 -28.23 -11.47
CA THR A 500 -23.78 -27.84 -12.44
C THR A 500 -23.73 -28.70 -13.72
N SER A 501 -24.90 -29.00 -14.30
CA SER A 501 -24.97 -29.61 -15.64
C SER A 501 -24.75 -28.60 -16.76
N ASP A 502 -24.89 -27.30 -16.47
CA ASP A 502 -24.72 -26.19 -17.41
C ASP A 502 -23.48 -25.38 -16.99
N PRO A 503 -22.31 -25.61 -17.61
CA PRO A 503 -21.05 -24.97 -17.23
C PRO A 503 -21.10 -23.44 -17.29
N ILE A 504 -20.32 -22.80 -16.42
CA ILE A 504 -20.23 -21.33 -16.34
C ILE A 504 -18.82 -20.88 -16.70
N HIS A 505 -18.71 -19.72 -17.34
CA HIS A 505 -17.45 -18.99 -17.37
C HIS A 505 -17.22 -18.43 -15.97
N PHE A 506 -16.24 -19.00 -15.29
CA PHE A 506 -15.93 -18.67 -13.90
C PHE A 506 -15.24 -17.31 -13.82
N SER A 507 -15.68 -16.50 -12.86
CA SER A 507 -15.13 -15.17 -12.60
C SER A 507 -14.49 -15.07 -11.23
N GLY A 508 -15.00 -15.78 -10.21
CA GLY A 508 -14.51 -15.64 -8.85
C GLY A 508 -15.15 -16.60 -7.85
N LEU A 509 -14.53 -16.72 -6.69
CA LEU A 509 -14.96 -17.57 -5.58
C LEU A 509 -14.90 -16.74 -4.31
N ASP A 510 -16.01 -16.73 -3.56
CA ASP A 510 -16.11 -16.03 -2.28
C ASP A 510 -16.53 -16.96 -1.16
N SER A 511 -16.03 -16.66 0.04
CA SER A 511 -16.45 -17.30 1.29
C SER A 511 -16.58 -16.26 2.40
N GLU A 512 -17.24 -16.62 3.50
CA GLU A 512 -17.36 -15.75 4.66
C GLU A 512 -15.96 -15.41 5.23
N PRO A 513 -15.63 -14.12 5.48
CA PRO A 513 -14.38 -13.73 6.09
C PRO A 513 -14.10 -14.48 7.41
N GLY A 514 -12.83 -14.78 7.67
CA GLY A 514 -12.38 -15.53 8.86
C GLY A 514 -12.38 -17.06 8.71
N SER A 515 -12.82 -17.59 7.55
CA SER A 515 -12.70 -19.02 7.19
C SER A 515 -13.41 -20.00 8.14
N ARG A 516 -14.49 -19.57 8.80
CA ARG A 516 -15.28 -20.39 9.75
C ARG A 516 -16.52 -21.02 9.13
N SER A 517 -16.88 -20.61 7.92
CA SER A 517 -18.07 -21.09 7.23
C SER A 517 -17.84 -22.43 6.53
N MET A 518 -18.95 -23.06 6.19
CA MET A 518 -19.03 -24.23 5.30
C MET A 518 -19.61 -23.87 3.92
N ASN A 519 -19.89 -22.59 3.70
CA ASN A 519 -20.50 -22.10 2.47
C ASN A 519 -19.46 -21.42 1.60
N VAL A 520 -19.48 -21.75 0.31
CA VAL A 520 -18.70 -21.07 -0.73
C VAL A 520 -19.63 -20.67 -1.87
N SER A 521 -19.43 -19.48 -2.40
CA SER A 521 -20.20 -18.94 -3.52
C SER A 521 -19.32 -18.82 -4.75
N LEU A 522 -19.72 -19.49 -5.83
CA LEU A 522 -19.05 -19.46 -7.12
C LEU A 522 -19.75 -18.47 -8.03
N TRP A 523 -18.99 -17.54 -8.61
CA TRP A 523 -19.48 -16.48 -9.47
C TRP A 523 -19.06 -16.71 -10.90
N GLY A 524 -19.98 -16.44 -11.83
CA GLY A 524 -19.67 -16.51 -13.25
C GLY A 524 -20.87 -16.09 -14.10
N TYR A 525 -20.75 -16.32 -15.39
CA TYR A 525 -21.79 -16.05 -16.37
C TYR A 525 -21.90 -17.21 -17.35
N ARG A 526 -23.06 -17.33 -18.00
CA ARG A 526 -23.30 -18.36 -19.03
C ARG A 526 -22.98 -17.82 -20.43
N ASN A 527 -22.96 -18.72 -21.42
CA ASN A 527 -22.52 -18.45 -22.80
C ASN A 527 -23.26 -17.30 -23.52
N ASP A 528 -24.39 -16.82 -23.00
CA ASP A 528 -25.09 -15.66 -23.55
C ASP A 528 -24.51 -14.31 -23.08
N PHE A 529 -23.51 -14.33 -22.18
CA PHE A 529 -22.89 -13.16 -21.53
C PHE A 529 -23.89 -12.18 -20.92
N SER A 530 -25.16 -12.58 -20.81
CA SER A 530 -26.27 -11.67 -20.51
C SER A 530 -26.68 -11.76 -19.05
N LYS A 531 -26.34 -12.85 -18.36
CA LYS A 531 -26.77 -13.15 -17.00
C LYS A 531 -25.63 -13.67 -16.15
N TRP A 532 -25.39 -12.95 -15.06
CA TRP A 532 -24.60 -13.43 -13.94
C TRP A 532 -25.33 -14.56 -13.21
N VAL A 533 -24.56 -15.55 -12.76
CA VAL A 533 -25.04 -16.69 -12.00
C VAL A 533 -24.16 -16.86 -10.77
N VAL A 534 -24.80 -17.07 -9.63
CA VAL A 534 -24.14 -17.40 -8.36
C VAL A 534 -24.56 -18.80 -7.96
N ILE A 535 -23.59 -19.66 -7.69
CA ILE A 535 -23.83 -21.03 -7.21
C ILE A 535 -23.18 -21.16 -5.84
N THR A 536 -24.01 -21.16 -4.80
CA THR A 536 -23.55 -21.37 -3.42
C THR A 536 -23.62 -22.85 -3.04
N ILE A 537 -22.50 -23.40 -2.61
CA ILE A 537 -22.36 -24.79 -2.16
C ILE A 537 -22.22 -24.79 -0.64
N ASP A 538 -23.04 -25.59 0.03
CA ASP A 538 -23.03 -25.79 1.48
C ASP A 538 -22.49 -27.19 1.80
N PHE A 539 -21.29 -27.23 2.37
CA PHE A 539 -20.59 -28.48 2.68
C PHE A 539 -21.03 -29.13 3.99
N LYS A 540 -22.03 -28.59 4.70
CA LYS A 540 -22.53 -29.16 5.97
C LYS A 540 -23.01 -30.62 5.83
N ARG A 541 -23.44 -31.04 4.65
CA ARG A 541 -23.83 -32.43 4.39
C ARG A 541 -22.64 -33.36 4.13
N LEU A 542 -21.45 -32.83 3.84
CA LEU A 542 -20.23 -33.61 3.68
C LEU A 542 -19.66 -33.99 5.05
N LEU A 543 -19.53 -33.03 5.95
CA LEU A 543 -19.05 -33.23 7.32
C LEU A 543 -20.24 -33.45 8.26
N THR A 544 -20.66 -34.71 8.40
CA THR A 544 -21.92 -35.07 9.10
C THR A 544 -21.81 -35.20 10.62
N ARG A 545 -20.60 -35.22 11.18
CA ARG A 545 -20.36 -35.29 12.63
C ARG A 545 -19.53 -34.10 13.10
N ASP A 546 -19.75 -33.69 14.34
CA ASP A 546 -18.90 -32.72 15.03
C ASP A 546 -17.57 -33.36 15.44
N CYS A 547 -16.51 -32.55 15.47
CA CYS A 547 -15.21 -32.99 15.98
C CYS A 547 -15.25 -33.19 17.50
N THR A 548 -14.55 -34.23 17.95
CA THR A 548 -14.40 -34.60 19.37
C THR A 548 -12.93 -34.51 19.77
N ASP A 549 -12.62 -34.57 21.07
CA ASP A 549 -11.23 -34.51 21.56
C ASP A 549 -10.30 -35.56 20.93
N GLY A 550 -10.83 -36.73 20.53
CA GLY A 550 -10.06 -37.78 19.87
C GLY A 550 -9.62 -37.42 18.44
N ASP A 551 -10.28 -36.47 17.81
CA ASP A 551 -10.01 -36.01 16.44
C ASP A 551 -8.83 -35.03 16.37
N TYR A 552 -8.36 -34.52 17.52
CA TYR A 552 -7.27 -33.58 17.60
C TYR A 552 -5.94 -34.25 18.01
N VAL A 553 -4.83 -33.64 17.60
CA VAL A 553 -3.46 -34.01 17.96
C VAL A 553 -2.70 -32.81 18.47
N GLU A 554 -1.84 -33.05 19.45
CA GLU A 554 -0.85 -32.06 19.85
C GLU A 554 0.22 -31.92 18.75
N TRP A 555 0.42 -30.69 18.31
CA TRP A 555 1.43 -30.31 17.31
C TRP A 555 2.29 -29.18 17.86
N LEU A 556 3.59 -29.41 17.92
CA LEU A 556 4.57 -28.40 18.31
C LEU A 556 4.91 -27.52 17.11
N ALA A 557 4.58 -26.23 17.20
CA ALA A 557 4.93 -25.25 16.18
C ALA A 557 6.45 -25.05 16.08
N HIS A 558 6.92 -24.68 14.88
CA HIS A 558 8.34 -24.42 14.58
C HIS A 558 9.29 -25.59 14.92
N SER A 559 8.77 -26.81 15.01
CA SER A 559 9.57 -28.01 15.24
C SER A 559 10.26 -28.43 13.94
N ALA A 560 11.59 -28.52 13.96
CA ALA A 560 12.39 -29.01 12.85
C ALA A 560 13.13 -30.30 13.22
N GLU A 561 13.60 -30.41 14.47
CA GLU A 561 14.33 -31.57 14.99
C GLU A 561 13.91 -31.85 16.44
N PRO A 562 12.99 -32.80 16.69
CA PRO A 562 12.40 -33.04 18.02
C PRO A 562 13.41 -33.42 19.12
N THR A 563 14.64 -33.74 18.75
CA THR A 563 15.72 -34.14 19.66
C THR A 563 16.45 -32.96 20.30
N GLU A 564 16.32 -31.74 19.77
CA GLU A 564 16.97 -30.56 20.35
C GLU A 564 16.16 -29.95 21.50
N THR A 565 16.82 -29.55 22.58
CA THR A 565 16.16 -28.95 23.74
C THR A 565 15.45 -27.63 23.40
N ASN A 566 15.96 -26.89 22.41
CA ASN A 566 15.40 -25.61 21.94
C ASN A 566 14.48 -25.74 20.72
N ASP A 567 14.15 -26.97 20.30
CA ASP A 567 13.22 -27.19 19.19
C ASP A 567 11.85 -26.56 19.45
N GLY A 568 11.31 -25.86 18.45
CA GLY A 568 10.05 -25.12 18.55
C GLY A 568 10.11 -23.82 19.37
N CYS A 569 11.27 -23.40 19.86
CA CYS A 569 11.42 -22.10 20.52
C CYS A 569 11.50 -20.99 19.48
N VAL A 570 10.48 -20.15 19.41
CA VAL A 570 10.47 -18.94 18.60
C VAL A 570 9.99 -17.79 19.45
N LEU A 571 10.72 -16.68 19.45
CA LEU A 571 10.41 -15.48 20.24
C LEU A 571 10.24 -15.80 21.74
N GLY A 572 11.09 -16.69 22.24
CA GLY A 572 11.20 -17.04 23.65
C GLY A 572 10.21 -18.01 24.27
N TYR A 573 9.33 -18.65 23.48
CA TYR A 573 8.48 -19.73 23.97
C TYR A 573 8.14 -20.73 22.86
N LYS A 574 7.72 -21.92 23.28
CA LYS A 574 7.14 -22.98 22.45
C LYS A 574 5.62 -22.87 22.45
N GLU A 575 5.01 -23.04 21.29
CA GLU A 575 3.56 -23.14 21.14
C GLU A 575 3.18 -24.56 20.73
N THR A 576 2.43 -25.26 21.59
CA THR A 576 1.86 -26.57 21.26
C THR A 576 0.38 -26.40 21.03
N PHE A 577 -0.07 -26.62 19.79
CA PHE A 577 -1.45 -26.48 19.36
C PHE A 577 -2.17 -27.83 19.41
N LEU A 578 -3.47 -27.82 19.67
CA LEU A 578 -4.35 -28.94 19.31
C LEU A 578 -4.88 -28.69 17.90
N ARG A 579 -4.40 -29.51 16.94
CA ARG A 579 -4.78 -29.43 15.54
C ARG A 579 -5.64 -30.62 15.15
N LEU A 580 -6.55 -30.41 14.20
CA LEU A 580 -7.36 -31.48 13.65
C LEU A 580 -6.45 -32.51 12.97
N ARG A 581 -6.64 -33.80 13.21
CA ARG A 581 -5.90 -34.83 12.49
C ARG A 581 -6.32 -34.83 11.02
N LYS A 582 -5.36 -35.08 10.14
CA LYS A 582 -5.57 -35.15 8.69
C LYS A 582 -6.56 -36.25 8.26
N ASP A 583 -6.67 -37.33 9.02
CA ASP A 583 -7.60 -38.43 8.78
C ASP A 583 -8.98 -38.24 9.45
N SER A 584 -9.13 -37.21 10.29
CA SER A 584 -10.38 -36.90 10.98
C SER A 584 -11.31 -36.08 10.10
N VAL A 585 -12.27 -36.75 9.46
CA VAL A 585 -13.34 -36.06 8.71
C VAL A 585 -14.49 -35.71 9.66
N CYS A 586 -14.49 -34.48 10.17
CA CYS A 586 -15.51 -33.91 11.06
C CYS A 586 -15.59 -32.39 10.92
N TRP A 587 -16.66 -31.81 11.44
CA TRP A 587 -16.90 -30.37 11.46
C TRP A 587 -16.33 -29.75 12.75
N ASN A 588 -15.37 -28.82 12.62
CA ASN A 588 -14.79 -28.10 13.77
C ASN A 588 -15.83 -27.21 14.45
N GLY A 589 -16.70 -26.58 13.66
CA GLY A 589 -17.73 -25.69 14.17
C GLY A 589 -17.31 -24.21 14.13
N ARG A 590 -18.31 -23.33 14.11
CA ARG A 590 -18.08 -21.88 14.04
C ARG A 590 -17.43 -21.31 15.28
N ASP A 591 -17.78 -21.88 16.43
CA ASP A 591 -17.26 -21.47 17.73
C ASP A 591 -15.90 -22.12 18.04
N TYR A 592 -15.30 -22.83 17.07
CA TYR A 592 -13.97 -23.41 17.21
C TYR A 592 -12.97 -22.35 17.64
N ALA A 593 -12.33 -22.61 18.78
CA ALA A 593 -11.29 -21.77 19.32
C ALA A 593 -10.00 -22.57 19.34
N ILE A 594 -8.93 -21.94 18.86
CA ILE A 594 -7.61 -22.56 18.84
C ILE A 594 -7.16 -22.79 20.28
N THR A 595 -6.92 -24.05 20.62
CA THR A 595 -6.35 -24.44 21.90
C THR A 595 -4.85 -24.59 21.77
N LYS A 596 -4.09 -23.85 22.59
CA LYS A 596 -2.64 -23.91 22.61
C LYS A 596 -2.07 -23.85 24.02
N LYS A 597 -0.93 -24.50 24.22
CA LYS A 597 -0.12 -24.45 25.44
C LYS A 597 1.18 -23.69 25.15
N LEU A 598 1.55 -22.79 26.07
CA LEU A 598 2.77 -22.00 26.00
C LEU A 598 3.81 -22.57 26.97
N SER A 599 5.03 -22.80 26.49
CA SER A 599 6.15 -23.23 27.34
C SER A 599 7.33 -22.28 27.17
N PRO A 600 7.82 -21.60 28.22
CA PRO A 600 8.91 -20.63 28.10
C PRO A 600 10.23 -21.30 27.70
N CYS A 601 11.06 -20.57 26.96
CA CYS A 601 12.38 -21.02 26.49
C CYS A 601 13.52 -20.19 27.10
N PRO A 602 14.71 -20.80 27.28
CA PRO A 602 15.91 -20.03 27.56
C PRO A 602 16.32 -19.19 26.34
N CYS A 603 16.82 -17.98 26.56
CA CYS A 603 17.25 -17.13 25.45
C CYS A 603 18.45 -17.71 24.70
N THR A 604 18.42 -17.58 23.38
CA THR A 604 19.47 -17.95 22.43
C THR A 604 19.90 -16.74 21.60
N MET A 605 20.88 -16.90 20.70
CA MET A 605 21.23 -15.81 19.75
C MET A 605 20.12 -15.53 18.72
N ALA A 606 19.22 -16.48 18.48
CA ALA A 606 18.11 -16.32 17.53
C ALA A 606 16.99 -15.43 18.07
N ASP A 607 16.87 -15.30 19.39
CA ASP A 607 15.90 -14.44 20.10
C ASP A 607 16.31 -12.93 20.09
N TYR A 608 17.32 -12.58 19.29
CA TYR A 608 17.87 -11.24 19.17
C TYR A 608 17.96 -10.82 17.69
N HIS A 609 17.57 -9.58 17.40
CA HIS A 609 17.99 -8.89 16.18
C HIS A 609 19.43 -8.39 16.35
N CYS A 610 20.08 -8.08 15.23
CA CYS A 610 21.25 -7.22 15.30
C CYS A 610 20.84 -5.83 15.80
N ASP A 611 21.56 -5.33 16.79
CA ASP A 611 21.32 -3.99 17.33
C ASP A 611 21.76 -2.94 16.32
N PHE A 612 21.45 -1.68 16.62
CA PHE A 612 21.83 -0.57 15.76
C PHE A 612 23.34 -0.56 15.45
N GLY A 613 23.67 -0.38 14.17
CA GLY A 613 25.05 -0.38 13.66
C GLY A 613 25.65 -1.76 13.44
N TYR A 614 24.85 -2.82 13.62
CA TYR A 614 25.22 -4.20 13.32
C TYR A 614 24.27 -4.79 12.28
N TYR A 615 24.72 -5.83 11.59
CA TYR A 615 23.93 -6.60 10.64
C TYR A 615 24.38 -8.06 10.62
N ARG A 616 23.54 -8.95 10.09
CA ARG A 616 23.92 -10.35 9.84
C ARG A 616 24.42 -10.48 8.40
N PRO A 617 25.68 -10.89 8.18
CA PRO A 617 26.14 -11.31 6.86
C PRO A 617 25.41 -12.55 6.38
N GLU A 618 25.37 -12.74 5.07
CA GLU A 618 24.82 -13.95 4.46
C GLU A 618 25.55 -15.20 4.99
N ASN A 619 24.80 -16.19 5.48
CA ASN A 619 25.28 -17.44 6.09
C ASN A 619 25.94 -17.36 7.49
N SER A 620 25.86 -16.22 8.19
CA SER A 620 26.30 -16.12 9.59
C SER A 620 25.11 -15.94 10.55
N SER A 621 25.16 -16.57 11.71
CA SER A 621 24.24 -16.29 12.82
C SER A 621 24.66 -15.10 13.67
N GLU A 622 25.92 -14.67 13.54
CA GLU A 622 26.50 -13.60 14.36
C GLU A 622 26.26 -12.21 13.75
N CYS A 623 25.95 -11.26 14.62
CA CYS A 623 25.85 -9.85 14.27
C CYS A 623 27.23 -9.21 14.23
N VAL A 624 27.58 -8.62 13.08
CA VAL A 624 28.86 -7.92 12.87
C VAL A 624 28.63 -6.42 12.69
N GLU A 625 29.61 -5.63 13.10
CA GLU A 625 29.56 -4.16 13.01
C GLU A 625 29.61 -3.72 11.55
N GLN A 626 28.74 -2.78 11.17
CA GLN A 626 28.70 -2.20 9.82
C GLN A 626 29.97 -1.39 9.54
N GLU A 627 30.52 -1.51 8.33
CA GLU A 627 31.78 -0.84 7.97
C GLU A 627 31.72 0.68 8.11
N GLU A 628 30.57 1.28 7.79
CA GLU A 628 30.32 2.72 7.85
C GLU A 628 30.36 3.30 9.27
N ILE A 629 30.07 2.46 10.26
CA ILE A 629 29.88 2.83 11.66
C ILE A 629 31.04 2.34 12.53
N LYS A 630 31.92 1.51 11.96
CA LYS A 630 33.05 0.89 12.64
C LYS A 630 33.88 1.90 13.44
N GLY A 631 33.93 1.69 14.76
CA GLY A 631 34.71 2.52 15.68
C GLY A 631 34.11 3.91 15.98
N ARG A 632 32.89 4.19 15.53
CA ARG A 632 32.14 5.40 15.90
C ARG A 632 31.19 5.09 17.06
N PRO A 633 30.96 6.05 17.98
CA PRO A 633 29.94 5.86 19.00
C PRO A 633 28.55 5.80 18.35
N LEU A 634 27.76 4.80 18.74
CA LEU A 634 26.36 4.66 18.35
C LEU A 634 25.52 5.66 19.14
N GLU A 635 25.38 6.86 18.61
CA GLU A 635 24.60 7.93 19.23
C GLU A 635 23.31 8.17 18.44
N PHE A 636 22.19 8.22 19.14
CA PHE A 636 20.90 8.59 18.57
C PHE A 636 20.22 9.63 19.46
N CYS A 637 19.35 10.46 18.89
CA CYS A 637 18.67 11.50 19.65
C CYS A 637 17.22 11.12 19.92
N LEU A 638 16.83 11.09 21.20
CA LEU A 638 15.44 10.98 21.61
C LEU A 638 15.04 12.12 22.53
N ASN A 639 13.90 12.75 22.25
CA ASN A 639 13.28 13.79 23.06
C ASN A 639 14.26 14.93 23.42
N GLY A 640 15.16 15.28 22.50
CA GLY A 640 16.19 16.29 22.73
C GLY A 640 17.26 15.86 23.75
N THR A 641 17.43 14.56 23.97
CA THR A 641 18.56 13.97 24.69
C THR A 641 19.29 12.99 23.78
N THR A 642 20.62 13.10 23.71
CA THR A 642 21.42 12.13 22.96
C THR A 642 21.55 10.89 23.83
N GLU A 643 21.23 9.71 23.31
CA GLU A 643 21.51 8.44 23.95
C GLU A 643 22.68 7.79 23.23
N GLN A 644 23.68 7.38 24.00
CA GLN A 644 24.77 6.55 23.50
C GLN A 644 24.46 5.10 23.82
N LEU A 645 24.50 4.26 22.79
CA LEU A 645 24.29 2.82 22.87
C LEU A 645 25.62 2.10 22.99
N GLN A 646 25.83 1.43 24.11
CA GLN A 646 26.91 0.48 24.29
C GLN A 646 26.32 -0.92 24.18
N THR A 647 26.58 -1.58 23.06
CA THR A 647 26.02 -2.89 22.73
C THR A 647 27.10 -3.83 22.24
N SER A 648 26.96 -5.12 22.51
CA SER A 648 27.74 -6.18 21.87
C SER A 648 27.18 -6.59 20.51
N GLY A 649 26.23 -5.82 19.96
CA GLY A 649 25.67 -6.01 18.63
C GLY A 649 24.30 -6.69 18.56
N TYR A 650 23.66 -6.96 19.70
CA TYR A 650 22.41 -7.72 19.77
C TYR A 650 21.35 -6.99 20.60
N ARG A 651 20.11 -6.98 20.10
CA ARG A 651 18.93 -6.43 20.77
C ARG A 651 17.81 -7.46 20.77
N LYS A 652 17.18 -7.67 21.93
CA LYS A 652 16.09 -8.65 22.06
C LYS A 652 14.97 -8.31 21.08
N ILE A 653 14.41 -9.32 20.41
CA ILE A 653 13.30 -9.10 19.46
C ILE A 653 12.10 -8.52 20.22
N PRO A 654 11.46 -7.44 19.73
CA PRO A 654 10.25 -6.91 20.36
C PRO A 654 9.14 -7.99 20.45
N GLY A 655 8.57 -8.16 21.64
CA GLY A 655 7.58 -9.22 21.90
C GLY A 655 8.17 -10.58 22.31
N ASP A 656 9.50 -10.74 22.31
CA ASP A 656 10.16 -11.95 22.77
C ASP A 656 10.12 -12.10 24.30
N GLN A 657 9.69 -13.27 24.77
CA GLN A 657 9.47 -13.57 26.18
C GLN A 657 10.49 -14.56 26.79
N CYS A 658 11.64 -14.76 26.15
CA CYS A 658 12.67 -15.69 26.65
C CYS A 658 13.24 -15.20 28.00
N GLU A 659 13.64 -16.15 28.86
CA GLU A 659 14.25 -15.88 30.17
C GLU A 659 15.54 -16.68 30.38
N GLY A 660 16.57 -16.08 31.00
CA GLY A 660 17.86 -16.74 31.19
C GLY A 660 18.64 -16.95 29.89
N GLY A 661 19.63 -17.85 29.87
CA GLY A 661 20.38 -18.18 28.65
C GLY A 661 21.35 -17.08 28.16
N PHE A 662 21.40 -16.88 26.84
CA PHE A 662 22.25 -15.88 26.18
C PHE A 662 21.79 -14.46 26.52
N GLN A 663 22.68 -13.67 27.14
CA GLN A 663 22.38 -12.30 27.55
C GLN A 663 23.50 -11.36 27.08
N PRO A 664 23.35 -10.75 25.90
CA PRO A 664 24.32 -9.78 25.39
C PRO A 664 24.33 -8.53 26.27
N LYS A 665 25.50 -7.90 26.39
CA LYS A 665 25.62 -6.65 27.15
C LYS A 665 25.05 -5.52 26.31
N ARG A 666 23.99 -4.89 26.83
CA ARG A 666 23.38 -3.70 26.25
C ARG A 666 23.19 -2.66 27.34
N LYS A 667 23.72 -1.47 27.13
CA LYS A 667 23.58 -0.33 28.03
C LYS A 667 23.32 0.92 27.23
N GLU A 668 22.21 1.58 27.53
CA GLU A 668 21.89 2.90 27.04
C GLU A 668 22.34 3.93 28.07
N THR A 669 23.12 4.91 27.63
CA THR A 669 23.58 6.01 28.47
C THR A 669 23.02 7.32 27.93
N ASN A 670 22.18 7.98 28.71
CA ASN A 670 21.65 9.28 28.37
C ASN A 670 22.76 10.34 28.51
N LEU A 671 23.17 10.89 27.37
CA LEU A 671 24.04 12.04 27.25
C LEU A 671 23.17 13.30 27.21
N ARG A 672 23.27 14.11 28.25
CA ARG A 672 22.43 15.32 28.40
C ARG A 672 22.83 16.38 27.36
N ARG A 673 22.23 16.37 26.17
CA ARG A 673 22.36 17.41 25.13
C ARG A 673 21.14 17.47 24.20
N MET A 674 20.67 18.70 23.92
CA MET A 674 19.63 19.02 22.93
C MET A 674 20.07 18.64 21.52
N CYS A 675 19.41 17.66 20.92
CA CYS A 675 19.65 17.22 19.54
C CYS A 675 18.44 17.38 18.62
N ILE A 676 17.61 18.39 18.93
CA ILE A 676 16.69 18.99 17.95
C ILE A 676 17.57 19.73 16.93
N SER A 677 17.33 19.50 15.64
CA SER A 677 18.01 20.15 14.52
C SER A 677 18.51 21.56 14.86
N ASN A 678 19.82 21.78 14.73
CA ASN A 678 20.44 23.10 14.76
C ASN A 678 20.00 23.96 13.55
N ALA A 679 18.72 24.33 13.52
CA ALA A 679 18.16 25.36 12.63
C ALA A 679 17.70 26.61 13.39
N LEU A 680 17.88 26.67 14.72
CA LEU A 680 17.59 27.84 15.54
C LEU A 680 18.69 28.08 16.59
N TYR A 681 19.92 28.33 16.11
CA TYR A 681 20.82 29.25 16.79
C TYR A 681 21.22 30.31 15.77
N PRO A 682 20.86 31.60 15.94
CA PRO A 682 21.64 32.63 15.29
C PRO A 682 23.05 32.46 15.84
N LEU A 683 24.05 32.43 14.96
CA LEU A 683 25.44 32.59 15.34
C LEU A 683 25.51 33.84 16.22
N SER A 684 25.53 33.66 17.54
CA SER A 684 26.16 34.60 18.44
C SER A 684 27.58 34.70 17.92
N LYS A 685 27.84 35.78 17.18
CA LYS A 685 29.17 36.17 16.76
C LYS A 685 30.02 36.16 18.01
N THR A 686 30.83 35.12 18.17
CA THR A 686 32.04 35.19 18.97
C THR A 686 32.85 36.33 18.39
N SER A 687 32.76 37.50 19.02
CA SER A 687 33.58 38.65 18.70
C SER A 687 35.02 38.26 19.02
N SER A 688 35.74 37.81 18.01
CA SER A 688 37.20 37.75 18.07
C SER A 688 37.69 39.17 18.37
N PRO A 689 38.45 39.40 19.45
CA PRO A 689 38.96 40.73 19.80
C PRO A 689 39.94 41.30 18.76
N ASN A 690 40.32 40.50 17.75
CA ASN A 690 41.24 40.89 16.70
C ASN A 690 40.55 41.61 15.53
N ALA A 691 39.22 41.48 15.37
CA ALA A 691 38.50 42.16 14.29
C ALA A 691 38.36 43.68 14.54
N ALA A 692 38.17 44.09 15.81
CA ALA A 692 38.12 45.51 16.17
C ALA A 692 39.47 46.21 15.96
N VAL A 693 40.59 45.51 16.24
CA VAL A 693 41.94 46.03 15.98
C VAL A 693 42.20 46.16 14.48
N ILE A 694 41.82 45.16 13.68
CA ILE A 694 42.00 45.21 12.22
C ILE A 694 41.14 46.32 11.60
N VAL A 695 39.88 46.48 12.04
CA VAL A 695 39.00 47.56 11.55
C VAL A 695 39.53 48.94 11.96
N MET A 696 40.04 49.10 13.18
CA MET A 696 40.66 50.36 13.62
C MET A 696 41.95 50.68 12.86
N VAL A 697 42.77 49.67 12.54
CA VAL A 697 43.98 49.83 11.70
C VAL A 697 43.60 50.19 10.27
N VAL A 698 42.59 49.56 9.68
CA VAL A 698 42.12 49.87 8.33
C VAL A 698 41.49 51.27 8.28
N ILE A 699 40.70 51.67 9.27
CA ILE A 699 40.14 53.02 9.37
C ILE A 699 41.27 54.05 9.57
N ALA A 700 42.29 53.75 10.39
CA ALA A 700 43.44 54.63 10.56
C ALA A 700 44.25 54.77 9.26
N ILE A 701 44.47 53.68 8.50
CA ILE A 701 45.15 53.71 7.20
C ILE A 701 44.31 54.50 6.19
N LEU A 702 42.99 54.31 6.14
CA LEU A 702 42.10 55.05 5.25
C LEU A 702 42.08 56.54 5.60
N LEU A 703 42.00 56.91 6.88
CA LEU A 703 42.08 58.31 7.32
C LEU A 703 43.45 58.93 7.01
N MET A 704 44.55 58.21 7.23
CA MET A 704 45.89 58.69 6.88
C MET A 704 46.05 58.83 5.35
N SER A 705 45.47 57.93 4.56
CA SER A 705 45.47 58.02 3.09
C SER A 705 44.59 59.18 2.57
N ALA A 706 43.48 59.48 3.25
CA ALA A 706 42.62 60.61 2.90
C ALA A 706 43.28 61.94 3.28
N VAL A 707 43.97 62.02 4.43
CA VAL A 707 44.77 63.19 4.81
C VAL A 707 45.96 63.37 3.87
N ALA A 708 46.65 62.30 3.48
CA ALA A 708 47.73 62.35 2.48
C ALA A 708 47.20 62.74 1.08
N GLY A 709 46.03 62.24 0.68
CA GLY A 709 45.35 62.59 -0.57
C GLY A 709 44.92 64.05 -0.61
N VAL A 710 44.34 64.58 0.48
CA VAL A 710 44.00 66.00 0.61
C VAL A 710 45.26 66.87 0.66
N TRP A 711 46.36 66.41 1.27
CA TRP A 711 47.65 67.12 1.26
C TRP A 711 48.32 67.13 -0.13
N LEU A 712 48.23 66.03 -0.89
CA LEU A 712 48.76 65.92 -2.25
C LEU A 712 47.93 66.71 -3.28
N ILE A 713 46.60 66.71 -3.17
CA ILE A 713 45.71 67.51 -4.02
C ILE A 713 45.88 69.01 -3.71
N LYS A 714 46.08 69.38 -2.43
CA LYS A 714 46.39 70.78 -2.05
C LYS A 714 47.80 71.22 -2.49
N LYS A 715 48.72 70.28 -2.76
CA LYS A 715 50.09 70.55 -3.21
C LYS A 715 50.26 70.56 -4.74
N TYR A 716 49.37 69.90 -5.50
CA TYR A 716 49.50 69.76 -6.96
C TYR A 716 48.43 70.48 -7.82
N VAL A 717 47.41 71.11 -7.21
CA VAL A 717 46.38 71.88 -7.96
C VAL A 717 46.74 73.39 -8.11
N CYS A 718 47.92 73.81 -7.63
CA CYS A 718 48.50 75.13 -7.95
C CYS A 718 49.85 74.96 -8.68
N GLY A 719 49.82 74.70 -9.98
CA GLY A 719 51.02 74.73 -10.85
C GLY A 719 50.82 73.92 -12.12
N GLY A 720 50.50 74.58 -13.23
CA GLY A 720 50.02 73.93 -14.45
C GLY A 720 51.06 73.32 -15.40
N ARG A 721 50.48 72.81 -16.51
CA ARG A 721 51.01 72.37 -17.82
C ARG A 721 51.25 70.85 -18.06
N PHE A 722 50.34 70.31 -18.89
CA PHE A 722 50.51 69.47 -20.09
C PHE A 722 51.79 68.63 -20.27
N LEU A 723 51.63 67.34 -20.63
CA LEU A 723 52.14 66.79 -21.89
C LEU A 723 51.60 65.38 -22.24
N VAL A 724 51.60 65.13 -23.55
CA VAL A 724 51.03 64.04 -24.37
C VAL A 724 52.09 62.96 -24.65
N HIS A 725 51.73 61.69 -24.93
CA HIS A 725 52.29 60.87 -26.04
C HIS A 725 51.57 59.53 -26.30
N ARG A 726 51.78 59.01 -27.52
CA ARG A 726 51.03 58.02 -28.35
C ARG A 726 51.64 56.60 -28.36
N TYR A 727 50.76 55.61 -28.60
CA TYR A 727 50.78 54.35 -29.42
C TYR A 727 52.06 53.58 -29.82
N SER A 728 51.95 52.24 -29.80
CA SER A 728 52.09 51.35 -30.99
C SER A 728 51.58 49.91 -30.72
N VAL A 729 51.39 49.15 -31.81
CA VAL A 729 50.56 47.96 -32.06
C VAL A 729 51.44 46.74 -32.38
N MET A 730 51.00 45.50 -32.10
CA MET A 730 51.26 44.36 -33.00
C MET A 730 50.17 43.27 -32.88
N ARG A 731 50.05 42.47 -33.95
CA ARG A 731 48.88 41.78 -34.53
C ARG A 731 49.34 40.38 -34.92
N GLU A 732 48.46 39.39 -34.89
CA GLU A 732 48.55 38.20 -35.75
C GLU A 732 47.13 37.74 -36.17
N HIS A 733 47.04 37.09 -37.33
CA HIS A 733 46.00 37.26 -38.37
C HIS A 733 45.74 35.87 -39.03
N VAL A 734 44.49 35.55 -39.43
CA VAL A 734 44.05 35.25 -40.85
C VAL A 734 44.10 33.76 -41.27
N GLU A 735 43.24 33.10 -42.09
CA GLU A 735 42.15 33.32 -43.11
C GLU A 735 41.37 31.96 -43.23
N ALA A 736 40.04 31.80 -43.38
CA ALA A 736 39.04 32.02 -44.46
C ALA A 736 38.92 30.94 -45.59
N ASN A 737 37.74 30.25 -45.70
CA ASN A 737 36.73 30.39 -46.80
C ASN A 737 35.82 29.14 -47.12
N LYS A 738 34.50 29.41 -47.13
CA LYS A 738 33.35 29.00 -48.02
C LYS A 738 33.01 27.53 -48.38
N ILE A 739 31.70 27.21 -48.31
CA ILE A 739 30.79 26.81 -49.42
C ILE A 739 29.30 26.84 -48.95
N GLU A 740 28.39 27.13 -49.90
CA GLU A 740 26.93 27.41 -49.84
C GLU A 740 25.99 26.17 -49.84
N GLY A 741 24.70 26.41 -49.53
CA GLY A 741 23.51 25.58 -49.82
C GLY A 741 22.50 25.56 -48.64
N VAL A 742 21.50 26.44 -48.53
CA VAL A 742 20.15 26.48 -49.15
C VAL A 742 19.31 25.22 -48.90
N ASP A 743 18.34 25.28 -47.96
CA ASP A 743 16.90 25.22 -48.27
C ASP A 743 16.03 25.59 -47.04
N ASP A 744 14.90 26.25 -47.34
CA ASP A 744 13.86 26.77 -46.45
C ASP A 744 13.00 25.66 -45.78
N ILE A 745 12.35 25.97 -44.65
CA ILE A 745 10.88 25.95 -44.44
C ILE A 745 10.50 26.05 -42.94
N ASP A 746 9.43 26.82 -42.77
CA ASP A 746 8.78 27.39 -41.61
C ASP A 746 8.37 26.51 -40.41
N ALA A 747 8.19 27.28 -39.32
CA ALA A 747 7.37 27.08 -38.15
C ALA A 747 6.04 26.33 -38.35
N HIS A 748 5.84 25.30 -37.53
CA HIS A 748 4.65 25.01 -36.70
C HIS A 748 4.67 23.51 -36.34
N TYR A 749 4.97 23.16 -35.09
CA TYR A 749 4.40 21.94 -34.51
C TYR A 749 4.30 22.08 -33.00
N MET A 750 3.05 22.11 -32.53
CA MET A 750 2.66 22.16 -31.13
C MET A 750 2.96 20.83 -30.44
N GLU A 751 3.40 20.96 -29.18
CA GLU A 751 3.47 19.93 -28.16
C GLU A 751 2.20 19.08 -28.09
N THR A 752 2.37 17.76 -28.07
CA THR A 752 1.51 16.82 -27.34
C THR A 752 2.31 15.57 -26.97
N GLY A 753 3.08 15.66 -25.88
CA GLY A 753 3.67 14.52 -25.19
C GLY A 753 3.03 14.40 -23.82
N LYS A 754 1.94 13.64 -23.70
CA LYS A 754 1.36 13.24 -22.41
C LYS A 754 2.29 12.22 -21.77
N ALA A 755 3.15 12.65 -20.87
CA ALA A 755 3.72 11.79 -19.84
C ALA A 755 2.68 11.71 -18.71
N HIS A 756 2.05 10.55 -18.56
CA HIS A 756 1.22 10.21 -17.41
C HIS A 756 2.17 10.01 -16.21
N TYR A 757 2.13 10.93 -15.25
CA TYR A 757 2.72 10.71 -13.94
C TYR A 757 1.71 9.90 -13.12
N ASN A 758 2.10 8.69 -12.71
CA ASN A 758 1.31 7.85 -11.81
C ASN A 758 1.34 8.45 -10.40
N GLU A 759 0.21 8.31 -9.69
CA GLU A 759 0.01 8.73 -8.31
C GLU A 759 0.88 7.91 -7.34
N ASP A 760 1.38 8.58 -6.30
CA ASP A 760 2.43 8.14 -5.37
C ASP A 760 2.07 6.94 -4.48
N SER A 761 2.99 5.95 -4.37
CA SER A 761 2.89 4.78 -3.47
C SER A 761 3.08 5.11 -1.98
N ASP A 762 3.46 6.35 -1.63
CA ASP A 762 3.44 6.87 -0.25
C ASP A 762 2.01 6.96 0.33
N GLN A 763 0.98 6.66 -0.47
CA GLN A 763 -0.44 6.73 -0.11
C GLN A 763 -1.09 5.35 0.12
N ASP A 764 -0.48 4.28 -0.40
CA ASP A 764 -0.90 2.88 -0.23
C ASP A 764 -0.26 2.26 1.02
N LEU A 765 -0.44 2.96 2.14
CA LEU A 765 0.17 2.65 3.43
C LEU A 765 -0.80 1.98 4.42
N LEU A 766 -1.81 1.26 3.91
CA LEU A 766 -2.65 0.25 4.59
C LEU A 766 -3.91 0.05 3.73
N GLU A 767 -3.95 -1.03 2.94
CA GLU A 767 -5.19 -1.78 2.69
C GLU A 767 -5.14 -3.10 3.46
#